data_AF-A0A367JTH5-F1
#
_entry.id   AF-A0A367JTH5-F1
#
_cell.length_a   1.000
_cell.length_b   1.000
_cell.length_c   1.000
_cell.angle_alpha   90.00
_cell.angle_beta   90.00
_cell.angle_gamma   90.00
#
_symmetry.space_group_name_H-M   'P 1'
#
loop_
_entity.id
_entity.type
_entity.pdbx_description
1 polymer ?
#
loop_
_entity_poly.entity_id
_entity_poly.type
_entity_poly.pdbx_seq_one_letter_code
_entity_poly.pdbx_strand_id
1 'polypeptide(L)'
;MEEEQKSFKELKNKWAQIEGEHAPPPIPPKPTYFSLNSTNNNNVAIPIADEHKKDVLVTAKPADNDKTSLSPPKYDPFSESSEDYDDEDDEDDEEDEIGTNVEDEVDDSLIEQVQKTHLHYTKLEESRSPSVHAQVMNDKKLKKPPPPPPPSKKYHSSLRTVSNPPNQTPSSPQTLVQPSISMISFNNKPETIAPPILPPRPAIPQLPPRPSQSTLARAHTIVSQQQSPPQQQSILSSEPEQQDIPDEKMNLRRANTVAAKRAMSRSELLMTTSIYPDFSQATRNPPFFIDQDHKLFSTMHKGSLTAIIAARNLIVTGAHLLKVWDLYTGTPLNIMSDISHHNAGNNSTNNNNNENGDKVRAMVVAPSISPTDQGRYIWMARQDSGLSVLDIRLGKVLSRRNDVHQSSITFLMRYRNCEIWSIDEAGILNVWDLTANEHPENPLITAMPRRHLVAPHATSCTIDGSRLWMSTGRTLSYYVISSSSQHEASPSIRIPNDLGNITKLITVPYHPGQLFASHDDGKISVWDTETMERKQVITVSLYGICTMACVGEYHIWAGYNTGMIYVYDTRPEKWAVVKMWKAHSGAVTQLVVDESGLIIDGKKGRLQVVSGDSNGYIGVWDGLLTEHWKECQILTRSNEYCTYDEAKIMICSWNIDANKPEKLTKEDNNEVRKWLGGMEDPDIIVVGIQEIVDLESKKQTARSLFFKKKVEEAEEVLTHRYKLWHDYLVRVIGENYGAHAYTVIKTEHMVGLFSCIFVRTVDIDRVINVESTCVKTGLKVMNKSIHGNKGGVAIRFVYDHSSLCFVNCHLAAGQSHVQQRNADAEGILQTATFQPRDYVDVFSHGGDGSLILDHEFCFLSGDLNYRIKMNRNDVLRLLASTDKEAAWEKLQLEDQLLKQKMNNPLFKLLQFEEALIQFDPTYKYDPGTDFYDRSEKKRVPAWCDRVLYKGKNIQNLYYRRHEAKASDHRPISAGFSVRTKVTDQKKRDVLSAKVEEEWIEYKTQYIQDKKARYVADYERCSLTDAFKYLENTNWDVTEAVRKVLT
;
A
#
# COMPACT_ATOMS: atom_id res chain seq x y z
N MET A 1 14.54 -38.23 1.20
CA MET A 1 15.34 -37.07 0.74
C MET A 1 15.74 -37.19 -0.72
N GLU A 2 16.69 -38.05 -1.12
CA GLU A 2 17.21 -38.02 -2.50
C GLU A 2 16.14 -38.21 -3.59
N GLU A 3 15.18 -39.13 -3.41
CA GLU A 3 14.09 -39.33 -4.37
C GLU A 3 13.09 -38.16 -4.40
N GLU A 4 12.83 -37.52 -3.26
CA GLU A 4 12.00 -36.30 -3.17
C GLU A 4 12.72 -35.12 -3.86
N GLN A 5 14.01 -34.93 -3.57
CA GLN A 5 14.86 -33.94 -4.24
C GLN A 5 14.94 -34.21 -5.75
N LYS A 6 14.99 -35.48 -6.18
CA LYS A 6 15.01 -35.86 -7.60
C LYS A 6 13.67 -35.59 -8.28
N SER A 7 12.56 -36.00 -7.68
CA SER A 7 11.19 -35.69 -8.15
C SER A 7 10.98 -34.17 -8.24
N PHE A 8 11.34 -33.42 -7.19
CA PHE A 8 11.28 -31.97 -7.17
C PHE A 8 12.21 -31.31 -8.19
N LYS A 9 13.39 -31.88 -8.46
CA LYS A 9 14.32 -31.42 -9.51
C LYS A 9 13.79 -31.73 -10.91
N GLU A 10 13.02 -32.79 -11.09
CA GLU A 10 12.29 -33.09 -12.33
C GLU A 10 11.07 -32.15 -12.52
N LEU A 11 10.35 -31.78 -11.46
CA LEU A 11 9.37 -30.67 -11.46
C LEU A 11 10.06 -29.36 -11.89
N LYS A 12 11.14 -28.98 -11.19
CA LYS A 12 11.90 -27.74 -11.44
C LYS A 12 12.47 -27.67 -12.85
N ASN A 13 12.96 -28.78 -13.40
CA ASN A 13 13.44 -28.84 -14.77
C ASN A 13 12.30 -28.73 -15.80
N LYS A 14 11.09 -29.23 -15.51
CA LYS A 14 9.90 -29.01 -16.35
C LYS A 14 9.45 -27.54 -16.31
N TRP A 15 9.55 -26.87 -15.16
CA TRP A 15 9.23 -25.45 -15.03
C TRP A 15 10.24 -24.55 -15.77
N ALA A 16 11.53 -24.83 -15.66
CA ALA A 16 12.61 -24.04 -16.27
C ALA A 16 12.70 -24.10 -17.81
N GLN A 17 11.95 -25.01 -18.47
CA GLN A 17 11.95 -25.14 -19.95
C GLN A 17 10.89 -24.25 -20.65
N ILE A 18 10.17 -23.41 -19.90
CA ILE A 18 9.00 -22.65 -20.38
C ILE A 18 9.31 -21.13 -20.53
N GLU A 19 10.51 -20.68 -20.16
CA GLU A 19 10.84 -19.24 -20.05
C GLU A 19 11.11 -18.57 -21.42
N GLY A 20 10.21 -17.67 -21.84
CA GLY A 20 10.34 -16.88 -23.07
C GLY A 20 9.48 -15.60 -23.07
N GLU A 21 10.07 -14.50 -22.61
CA GLU A 21 9.63 -13.08 -22.68
C GLU A 21 8.19 -12.70 -22.22
N HIS A 22 8.13 -12.04 -21.05
CA HIS A 22 7.17 -10.96 -20.71
C HIS A 22 5.64 -11.22 -20.73
N ALA A 23 5.20 -12.30 -20.10
CA ALA A 23 3.86 -12.41 -19.50
C ALA A 23 3.90 -13.22 -18.19
N PRO A 24 2.94 -13.05 -17.24
CA PRO A 24 2.73 -14.07 -16.22
C PRO A 24 2.36 -15.41 -16.91
N PRO A 25 2.87 -16.55 -16.45
CA PRO A 25 2.90 -17.77 -17.25
C PRO A 25 1.52 -18.39 -17.47
N PRO A 26 1.15 -18.75 -18.72
CA PRO A 26 0.06 -19.68 -18.96
C PRO A 26 0.45 -21.09 -18.48
N ILE A 27 -0.54 -21.89 -18.07
CA ILE A 27 -0.32 -23.26 -17.58
C ILE A 27 0.08 -24.18 -18.76
N PRO A 28 1.03 -25.13 -18.58
CA PRO A 28 1.57 -25.95 -19.66
C PRO A 28 0.55 -26.86 -20.36
N PRO A 29 0.82 -27.25 -21.62
CA PRO A 29 0.01 -28.21 -22.36
C PRO A 29 0.07 -29.63 -21.75
N LYS A 30 -0.93 -30.45 -22.11
CA LYS A 30 -1.14 -31.82 -21.61
C LYS A 30 0.16 -32.67 -21.65
N PRO A 31 0.49 -33.40 -20.57
CA PRO A 31 1.49 -34.45 -20.63
C PRO A 31 1.12 -35.49 -21.69
N THR A 32 2.03 -35.79 -22.61
CA THR A 32 1.87 -36.91 -23.54
C THR A 32 1.98 -38.23 -22.79
N TYR A 33 0.85 -38.90 -22.55
CA TYR A 33 0.84 -40.26 -22.04
C TYR A 33 1.63 -41.19 -22.96
N PHE A 34 2.62 -41.90 -22.41
CA PHE A 34 3.15 -43.11 -23.03
C PHE A 34 2.10 -44.22 -22.89
N SER A 35 1.18 -44.33 -23.86
CA SER A 35 0.26 -45.46 -23.93
C SER A 35 1.03 -46.71 -24.39
N LEU A 36 1.28 -47.64 -23.47
CA LEU A 36 1.61 -49.01 -23.84
C LEU A 36 0.40 -49.61 -24.57
N ASN A 37 0.59 -49.95 -25.84
CA ASN A 37 -0.46 -50.51 -26.69
C ASN A 37 -0.96 -51.85 -26.14
N SER A 38 -2.25 -51.94 -25.83
CA SER A 38 -3.01 -53.19 -25.95
C SER A 38 -4.38 -52.90 -26.55
N THR A 39 -4.78 -53.77 -27.47
CA THR A 39 -5.92 -53.60 -28.38
C THR A 39 -7.26 -53.91 -27.71
N ASN A 40 -8.30 -53.13 -27.97
CA ASN A 40 -9.46 -53.60 -28.76
C ASN A 40 -10.53 -52.52 -29.04
N ASN A 41 -11.38 -52.81 -30.03
CA ASN A 41 -12.52 -51.98 -30.43
C ASN A 41 -13.70 -52.09 -29.44
N ASN A 42 -14.49 -51.01 -29.29
CA ASN A 42 -15.88 -50.96 -29.78
C ASN A 42 -16.63 -49.65 -29.44
N ASN A 43 -16.94 -48.88 -30.49
CA ASN A 43 -18.30 -48.49 -30.92
C ASN A 43 -19.46 -48.25 -29.91
N VAL A 44 -20.21 -47.16 -30.21
CA VAL A 44 -21.68 -46.93 -30.05
C VAL A 44 -22.22 -46.04 -28.89
N ALA A 45 -22.65 -44.84 -29.33
CA ALA A 45 -23.87 -44.06 -29.03
C ALA A 45 -24.22 -43.49 -27.64
N ILE A 46 -24.72 -42.24 -27.73
CA ILE A 46 -25.49 -41.47 -26.74
C ILE A 46 -26.98 -41.91 -26.80
N PRO A 47 -27.72 -41.80 -25.68
CA PRO A 47 -29.13 -41.38 -25.76
C PRO A 47 -29.44 -40.14 -24.88
N ILE A 48 -30.49 -39.41 -25.26
CA ILE A 48 -31.01 -38.19 -24.62
C ILE A 48 -32.41 -38.47 -24.03
N ALA A 49 -32.74 -37.84 -22.89
CA ALA A 49 -34.09 -37.59 -22.38
C ALA A 49 -33.99 -36.39 -21.38
N ASP A 50 -34.84 -35.35 -21.35
CA ASP A 50 -36.33 -35.24 -21.37
C ASP A 50 -36.98 -35.59 -20.01
N GLU A 51 -37.91 -34.82 -19.42
CA GLU A 51 -38.37 -33.44 -19.68
C GLU A 51 -39.29 -32.90 -18.54
N HIS A 52 -39.81 -31.66 -18.69
CA HIS A 52 -41.18 -31.20 -18.34
C HIS A 52 -41.59 -30.65 -16.93
N LYS A 53 -42.53 -29.68 -17.01
CA LYS A 53 -43.46 -29.06 -16.01
C LYS A 53 -42.92 -27.88 -15.16
N LYS A 54 -43.49 -26.64 -15.14
CA LYS A 54 -44.85 -26.05 -15.40
C LYS A 54 -45.94 -26.48 -14.41
N ASP A 55 -46.84 -25.61 -13.91
CA ASP A 55 -47.04 -24.14 -13.99
C ASP A 55 -47.99 -23.72 -12.83
N VAL A 56 -48.28 -22.42 -12.67
CA VAL A 56 -49.58 -21.78 -12.24
C VAL A 56 -49.43 -20.58 -11.28
N LEU A 57 -50.24 -19.56 -11.54
CA LEU A 57 -50.35 -18.25 -10.88
C LEU A 57 -51.70 -18.15 -10.10
N VAL A 58 -51.88 -17.18 -9.18
CA VAL A 58 -53.12 -16.34 -9.07
C VAL A 58 -52.98 -15.21 -8.02
N THR A 59 -53.77 -14.14 -8.23
CA THR A 59 -53.73 -12.78 -7.66
C THR A 59 -54.42 -12.55 -6.30
N ALA A 60 -54.05 -11.47 -5.58
CA ALA A 60 -55.01 -10.52 -4.94
C ALA A 60 -54.38 -9.16 -4.49
N LYS A 61 -55.20 -8.10 -4.46
CA LYS A 61 -55.02 -6.74 -3.85
C LYS A 61 -56.44 -6.17 -3.59
N PRO A 62 -56.73 -5.27 -2.61
CA PRO A 62 -56.33 -3.85 -2.71
C PRO A 62 -56.18 -3.03 -1.36
N ALA A 63 -55.72 -1.77 -1.47
CA ALA A 63 -56.15 -0.49 -0.82
C ALA A 63 -56.52 -0.39 0.71
N ASP A 64 -56.38 0.74 1.44
CA ASP A 64 -55.92 2.11 1.10
C ASP A 64 -55.55 2.98 2.34
N ASN A 65 -54.81 4.10 2.12
CA ASN A 65 -54.58 5.28 3.02
C ASN A 65 -53.89 5.04 4.41
N ASP A 66 -53.24 6.03 5.06
CA ASP A 66 -53.35 7.50 4.99
C ASP A 66 -51.97 8.24 5.14
N LYS A 67 -51.99 9.58 5.20
CA LYS A 67 -50.85 10.50 5.11
C LYS A 67 -50.34 11.02 6.47
N THR A 68 -49.07 11.46 6.51
CA THR A 68 -48.70 12.83 6.95
C THR A 68 -47.23 13.15 6.68
N SER A 69 -46.93 14.44 6.55
CA SER A 69 -45.57 15.02 6.46
C SER A 69 -45.14 15.62 7.81
N LEU A 70 -43.82 15.74 8.06
CA LEU A 70 -43.26 16.87 8.83
C LEU A 70 -41.73 17.02 8.65
N SER A 71 -41.21 18.17 9.07
CA SER A 71 -39.90 18.73 8.71
C SER A 71 -38.81 18.52 9.79
N PRO A 72 -37.51 18.62 9.45
CA PRO A 72 -36.43 18.53 10.44
C PRO A 72 -36.32 19.80 11.33
N PRO A 73 -35.87 19.67 12.59
CA PRO A 73 -35.67 20.80 13.50
C PRO A 73 -34.36 21.56 13.22
N LYS A 74 -34.36 22.87 13.52
CA LYS A 74 -33.16 23.71 13.66
C LYS A 74 -32.96 24.05 15.14
N TYR A 75 -31.71 24.16 15.60
CA TYR A 75 -31.34 24.89 16.83
C TYR A 75 -29.94 25.51 16.72
N ASP A 76 -29.81 26.73 17.23
CA ASP A 76 -28.64 27.65 17.27
C ASP A 76 -29.11 28.86 18.13
N PRO A 77 -28.27 29.76 18.71
CA PRO A 77 -26.85 29.66 19.13
C PRO A 77 -26.64 30.12 20.61
N PHE A 78 -25.36 30.32 20.99
CA PHE A 78 -24.83 31.17 22.08
C PHE A 78 -24.97 30.80 23.57
N SER A 79 -23.81 30.75 24.23
CA SER A 79 -23.51 31.56 25.43
C SER A 79 -22.02 31.93 25.43
N GLU A 80 -21.68 33.19 25.66
CA GLU A 80 -20.30 33.69 25.76
C GLU A 80 -19.80 33.63 27.22
N SER A 81 -18.48 33.51 27.41
CA SER A 81 -17.81 33.85 28.67
C SER A 81 -16.37 34.30 28.39
N SER A 82 -16.06 35.55 28.72
CA SER A 82 -14.77 36.20 28.54
C SER A 82 -13.95 36.20 29.82
N GLU A 83 -12.66 35.87 29.73
CA GLU A 83 -11.63 36.30 30.68
C GLU A 83 -10.40 36.75 29.88
N ASP A 84 -9.75 37.83 30.32
CA ASP A 84 -8.62 38.50 29.66
C ASP A 84 -7.29 38.19 30.39
N TYR A 85 -6.17 38.70 29.82
CA TYR A 85 -4.81 38.77 30.40
C TYR A 85 -3.98 37.45 30.39
N ASP A 86 -2.65 37.45 30.23
CA ASP A 86 -1.72 38.45 29.67
C ASP A 86 -0.37 37.75 29.32
N ASP A 87 0.44 38.44 28.51
CA ASP A 87 1.92 38.41 28.41
C ASP A 87 2.74 37.15 28.03
N GLU A 88 3.79 37.46 27.24
CA GLU A 88 5.17 36.93 27.19
C GLU A 88 5.43 35.40 27.21
N ASP A 89 5.92 34.89 26.07
CA ASP A 89 7.35 34.57 25.90
C ASP A 89 7.70 34.36 24.41
N ASP A 90 8.77 35.02 23.93
CA ASP A 90 9.41 34.75 22.62
C ASP A 90 10.63 33.83 22.88
N GLU A 91 10.76 32.73 22.15
CA GLU A 91 12.02 31.97 22.05
C GLU A 91 12.38 31.76 20.56
N ASP A 92 13.60 32.17 20.18
CA ASP A 92 14.12 32.08 18.81
C ASP A 92 14.63 30.66 18.47
N ASP A 93 14.24 30.12 17.31
CA ASP A 93 14.91 28.95 16.71
C ASP A 93 16.23 29.41 16.05
N GLU A 94 17.39 29.12 16.67
CA GLU A 94 18.72 29.44 16.11
C GLU A 94 19.01 28.63 14.81
N GLU A 95 19.37 29.32 13.71
CA GLU A 95 19.92 28.66 12.52
C GLU A 95 21.45 28.44 12.65
N ASP A 96 21.91 27.20 12.54
CA ASP A 96 23.33 26.81 12.58
C ASP A 96 24.17 27.46 11.43
N GLU A 97 24.78 28.62 11.68
CA GLU A 97 25.78 29.22 10.78
C GLU A 97 27.09 28.42 10.75
N ILE A 98 27.22 27.47 9.81
CA ILE A 98 28.54 26.95 9.42
C ILE A 98 29.25 27.99 8.54
N GLY A 99 29.88 28.96 9.20
CA GLY A 99 30.55 30.09 8.54
C GLY A 99 31.77 29.70 7.70
N THR A 100 31.66 29.86 6.38
CA THR A 100 32.81 30.13 5.50
C THR A 100 32.52 31.36 4.65
N ASN A 101 33.05 32.51 5.06
CA ASN A 101 32.95 33.75 4.29
C ASN A 101 33.75 33.65 2.98
N VAL A 102 33.05 33.29 1.91
CA VAL A 102 33.38 33.68 0.55
C VAL A 102 32.24 34.58 0.09
N GLU A 103 32.55 35.82 -0.27
CA GLU A 103 31.59 36.70 -0.92
C GLU A 103 31.32 36.15 -2.33
N ASP A 104 30.24 35.39 -2.46
CA ASP A 104 29.74 34.85 -3.72
C ASP A 104 29.19 36.02 -4.56
N GLU A 105 30.10 36.79 -5.18
CA GLU A 105 29.78 37.74 -6.24
C GLU A 105 28.99 36.98 -7.31
N VAL A 106 27.67 37.19 -7.33
CA VAL A 106 26.80 36.56 -8.31
C VAL A 106 27.10 37.19 -9.65
N ASP A 107 27.81 36.43 -10.49
CA ASP A 107 28.10 36.81 -11.86
C ASP A 107 26.80 36.89 -12.67
N ASP A 108 26.21 38.09 -12.73
CA ASP A 108 25.07 38.39 -13.59
C ASP A 108 25.39 38.09 -15.07
N SER A 109 26.67 38.04 -15.47
CA SER A 109 27.05 37.61 -16.82
C SER A 109 26.81 36.12 -17.07
N LEU A 110 26.84 35.25 -16.04
CA LEU A 110 26.37 33.86 -16.16
C LEU A 110 24.85 33.82 -16.40
N ILE A 111 24.07 34.66 -15.72
CA ILE A 111 22.62 34.75 -15.90
C ILE A 111 22.29 35.26 -17.32
N GLU A 112 23.03 36.27 -17.81
CA GLU A 112 22.94 36.67 -19.22
C GLU A 112 23.43 35.56 -20.19
N GLN A 113 24.45 34.78 -19.83
CA GLN A 113 24.99 33.72 -20.69
C GLN A 113 23.97 32.58 -20.84
N VAL A 114 23.30 32.19 -19.77
CA VAL A 114 22.15 31.26 -19.81
C VAL A 114 21.09 31.78 -20.78
N GLN A 115 20.73 33.07 -20.72
CA GLN A 115 19.76 33.65 -21.65
C GLN A 115 20.25 33.63 -23.11
N LYS A 116 21.52 34.01 -23.36
CA LYS A 116 22.13 34.02 -24.71
C LYS A 116 22.17 32.61 -25.31
N THR A 117 22.54 31.60 -24.53
CA THR A 117 22.54 30.19 -24.94
C THR A 117 21.13 29.66 -25.17
N HIS A 118 20.17 29.96 -24.28
CA HIS A 118 18.77 29.56 -24.44
C HIS A 118 18.15 30.14 -25.72
N LEU A 119 18.31 31.45 -25.95
CA LEU A 119 17.86 32.15 -27.17
C LEU A 119 18.52 31.64 -28.47
N HIS A 120 19.63 30.91 -28.38
CA HIS A 120 20.23 30.22 -29.51
C HIS A 120 19.61 28.82 -29.71
N TYR A 121 19.41 28.07 -28.62
CA TYR A 121 18.85 26.72 -28.64
C TYR A 121 17.39 26.69 -29.13
N THR A 122 16.51 27.55 -28.61
CA THR A 122 15.08 27.57 -29.00
C THR A 122 14.89 27.81 -30.50
N LYS A 123 15.75 28.63 -31.12
CA LYS A 123 15.74 28.88 -32.57
C LYS A 123 16.19 27.67 -33.40
N LEU A 124 17.02 26.79 -32.82
CA LEU A 124 17.40 25.53 -33.45
C LEU A 124 16.24 24.53 -33.36
N GLU A 125 15.48 24.48 -32.27
CA GLU A 125 14.28 23.65 -32.15
C GLU A 125 13.12 24.10 -33.05
N GLU A 126 12.86 25.42 -33.15
CA GLU A 126 11.89 25.98 -34.11
C GLU A 126 12.27 25.60 -35.56
N SER A 127 13.56 25.42 -35.87
CA SER A 127 14.04 24.95 -37.18
C SER A 127 14.02 23.43 -37.39
N ARG A 128 13.87 22.64 -36.32
CA ARG A 128 13.82 21.16 -36.33
C ARG A 128 12.40 20.60 -36.18
N SER A 129 11.45 21.43 -35.81
CA SER A 129 10.02 21.08 -35.74
C SER A 129 9.49 20.70 -37.13
N PRO A 130 8.71 19.61 -37.28
CA PRO A 130 8.18 19.18 -38.56
C PRO A 130 7.24 20.25 -39.15
N SER A 131 7.58 20.77 -40.33
CA SER A 131 6.84 21.89 -40.94
C SER A 131 5.51 21.42 -41.54
N VAL A 132 4.39 21.77 -40.90
CA VAL A 132 3.06 21.65 -41.50
C VAL A 132 2.99 22.55 -42.73
N HIS A 133 2.72 21.97 -43.91
CA HIS A 133 2.73 22.69 -45.19
C HIS A 133 1.54 23.64 -45.37
N ALA A 134 1.70 24.90 -44.94
CA ALA A 134 0.85 26.00 -45.40
C ALA A 134 1.25 26.42 -46.84
N GLN A 135 0.31 26.38 -47.79
CA GLN A 135 0.57 26.78 -49.17
C GLN A 135 0.73 28.29 -49.31
N VAL A 136 1.77 28.72 -50.04
CA VAL A 136 2.07 30.14 -50.27
C VAL A 136 1.23 30.69 -51.43
N MET A 137 0.51 31.78 -51.20
CA MET A 137 0.04 32.70 -52.25
C MET A 137 0.73 34.05 -52.12
N ASN A 138 0.98 34.70 -53.26
CA ASN A 138 2.09 35.64 -53.39
C ASN A 138 1.68 37.12 -53.56
N ASP A 139 2.54 38.02 -53.05
CA ASP A 139 2.69 39.45 -53.35
C ASP A 139 1.49 40.44 -53.25
N LYS A 140 1.66 41.46 -52.38
CA LYS A 140 1.70 42.89 -52.80
C LYS A 140 2.13 43.91 -51.72
N LYS A 141 3.31 44.50 -51.95
CA LYS A 141 3.75 45.90 -51.69
C LYS A 141 3.57 46.54 -50.28
N LEU A 142 4.72 46.94 -49.71
CA LEU A 142 4.85 47.72 -48.47
C LEU A 142 4.26 49.15 -48.53
N LYS A 143 3.80 49.64 -47.37
CA LYS A 143 3.81 51.07 -46.97
C LYS A 143 4.15 51.21 -45.47
N LYS A 144 4.87 52.26 -45.08
CA LYS A 144 5.22 52.57 -43.67
C LYS A 144 4.22 53.57 -43.04
N PRO A 145 3.85 53.41 -41.75
CA PRO A 145 3.26 54.48 -40.93
C PRO A 145 4.31 55.49 -40.40
N PRO A 146 3.89 56.69 -39.93
CA PRO A 146 4.75 57.76 -39.41
C PRO A 146 5.09 57.66 -37.89
N PRO A 147 6.06 58.44 -37.38
CA PRO A 147 6.48 58.45 -35.96
C PRO A 147 5.53 59.24 -35.01
N PRO A 148 5.64 59.03 -33.68
CA PRO A 148 4.76 59.65 -32.67
C PRO A 148 5.15 61.09 -32.23
N PRO A 149 4.21 61.85 -31.64
CA PRO A 149 4.44 63.21 -31.12
C PRO A 149 5.04 63.26 -29.69
N PRO A 150 5.63 64.41 -29.27
CA PRO A 150 6.34 64.58 -27.99
C PRO A 150 5.45 64.96 -26.77
N PRO A 151 5.97 64.86 -25.53
CA PRO A 151 5.18 65.02 -24.30
C PRO A 151 5.02 66.46 -23.79
N SER A 152 3.90 66.72 -23.09
CA SER A 152 3.58 67.99 -22.41
C SER A 152 3.84 67.91 -20.88
N LYS A 153 3.99 69.08 -20.22
CA LYS A 153 4.52 69.20 -18.84
C LYS A 153 3.46 69.52 -17.77
N LYS A 154 3.76 69.06 -16.55
CA LYS A 154 3.37 69.50 -15.18
C LYS A 154 2.55 70.80 -15.03
N TYR A 155 1.67 70.86 -14.01
CA TYR A 155 1.70 71.92 -12.98
C TYR A 155 1.03 71.49 -11.64
N HIS A 156 0.84 72.40 -10.68
CA HIS A 156 0.88 72.14 -9.22
C HIS A 156 -0.45 72.31 -8.41
N SER A 157 -0.64 71.37 -7.46
CA SER A 157 -1.04 71.50 -6.03
C SER A 157 -2.26 72.29 -5.47
N SER A 158 -2.74 71.75 -4.34
CA SER A 158 -3.09 72.40 -3.03
C SER A 158 -4.50 72.99 -2.72
N LEU A 159 -5.18 72.30 -1.79
CA LEU A 159 -5.86 72.77 -0.55
C LEU A 159 -6.95 73.87 -0.57
N ARG A 160 -8.15 73.53 -0.02
CA ARG A 160 -8.82 74.29 1.08
C ARG A 160 -10.03 73.55 1.69
N THR A 161 -10.62 74.11 2.75
CA THR A 161 -11.53 73.45 3.72
C THR A 161 -12.82 74.23 4.03
N VAL A 162 -13.90 73.47 4.32
CA VAL A 162 -15.03 73.73 5.24
C VAL A 162 -15.84 75.05 5.15
N SER A 163 -17.17 74.92 4.96
CA SER A 163 -18.21 75.59 5.79
C SER A 163 -19.66 75.13 5.48
N ASN A 164 -20.49 75.06 6.54
CA ASN A 164 -21.96 74.91 6.55
C ASN A 164 -22.63 76.32 6.49
N PRO A 165 -23.97 76.55 6.31
CA PRO A 165 -25.11 75.86 6.96
C PRO A 165 -26.42 75.82 6.09
N PRO A 166 -27.67 75.96 6.63
CA PRO A 166 -28.45 75.10 7.56
C PRO A 166 -29.79 74.61 6.94
N ASN A 167 -30.63 73.88 7.70
CA ASN A 167 -32.09 73.86 7.49
C ASN A 167 -32.89 73.52 8.78
N GLN A 168 -34.20 73.79 8.83
CA GLN A 168 -35.04 73.74 10.05
C GLN A 168 -36.30 72.83 9.95
N THR A 169 -37.03 72.67 11.06
CA THR A 169 -38.14 71.72 11.33
C THR A 169 -39.56 72.30 11.09
N PRO A 170 -40.64 71.48 11.05
CA PRO A 170 -41.45 71.03 12.24
C PRO A 170 -41.74 69.49 12.22
N SER A 171 -42.09 68.68 13.27
CA SER A 171 -42.94 68.76 14.51
C SER A 171 -44.47 68.71 14.25
N SER A 172 -45.37 67.97 14.94
CA SER A 172 -45.44 66.96 16.06
C SER A 172 -46.78 66.12 15.88
N PRO A 173 -47.49 65.41 16.83
CA PRO A 173 -47.29 65.07 18.27
C PRO A 173 -47.73 63.62 18.77
N GLN A 174 -47.40 63.29 20.04
CA GLN A 174 -48.14 62.68 21.20
C GLN A 174 -49.35 61.67 21.02
N THR A 175 -49.76 60.80 22.00
CA THR A 175 -49.61 60.76 23.49
C THR A 175 -49.88 59.38 24.18
N LEU A 176 -49.23 59.11 25.34
CA LEU A 176 -49.66 58.39 26.60
C LEU A 176 -50.36 57.00 26.66
N VAL A 177 -49.88 56.11 27.58
CA VAL A 177 -50.50 55.69 28.89
C VAL A 177 -49.65 54.56 29.58
N GLN A 178 -49.78 54.37 30.91
CA GLN A 178 -49.04 53.41 31.79
C GLN A 178 -49.94 52.22 32.25
N PRO A 179 -49.43 51.12 32.91
CA PRO A 179 -49.26 51.10 34.39
C PRO A 179 -48.17 50.14 34.94
N SER A 180 -48.11 49.93 36.27
CA SER A 180 -47.13 49.09 37.00
C SER A 180 -47.68 48.51 38.33
N ILE A 181 -47.08 47.41 38.84
CA ILE A 181 -47.23 46.74 40.17
C ILE A 181 -46.08 45.69 40.23
N SER A 182 -45.10 45.67 41.16
CA SER A 182 -45.08 45.36 42.62
C SER A 182 -45.44 43.89 42.95
N MET A 183 -44.93 43.20 43.99
CA MET A 183 -44.19 43.59 45.21
C MET A 183 -43.51 42.36 45.86
N ILE A 184 -42.39 42.51 46.60
CA ILE A 184 -42.14 42.13 48.03
C ILE A 184 -40.64 42.00 48.39
N SER A 185 -40.29 42.23 49.66
CA SER A 185 -38.96 42.03 50.28
C SER A 185 -39.11 41.54 51.74
N PHE A 186 -38.14 40.78 52.29
CA PHE A 186 -37.37 41.14 53.51
C PHE A 186 -36.61 39.97 54.20
N ASN A 187 -35.37 40.27 54.60
CA ASN A 187 -34.58 39.85 55.79
C ASN A 187 -34.61 38.40 56.34
N ASN A 188 -33.40 37.86 56.60
CA ASN A 188 -32.90 37.73 57.99
C ASN A 188 -31.35 37.63 58.09
N LYS A 189 -30.83 37.78 59.32
CA LYS A 189 -29.42 37.86 59.77
C LYS A 189 -29.37 37.42 61.26
N PRO A 190 -28.21 37.22 61.94
CA PRO A 190 -26.81 37.02 61.48
C PRO A 190 -26.14 35.78 62.17
N GLU A 191 -24.80 35.80 62.32
CA GLU A 191 -23.97 35.04 63.31
C GLU A 191 -23.75 33.51 63.13
N THR A 192 -22.57 32.90 63.37
CA THR A 192 -21.13 33.35 63.40
C THR A 192 -20.20 32.11 63.35
N ILE A 193 -18.86 32.33 63.26
CA ILE A 193 -17.70 31.48 63.68
C ILE A 193 -16.73 31.03 62.55
N ALA A 194 -15.47 31.47 62.72
CA ALA A 194 -14.15 30.95 62.28
C ALA A 194 -13.90 30.35 60.86
N PRO A 195 -12.79 30.73 60.18
CA PRO A 195 -12.36 30.09 58.94
C PRO A 195 -11.49 28.83 59.19
N PRO A 196 -11.74 27.71 58.47
CA PRO A 196 -10.81 26.59 58.41
C PRO A 196 -9.76 26.80 57.30
N ILE A 197 -8.51 26.51 57.67
CA ILE A 197 -7.30 26.54 56.83
C ILE A 197 -7.47 25.69 55.55
N LEU A 198 -7.06 26.23 54.39
CA LEU A 198 -6.99 25.46 53.15
C LEU A 198 -5.73 24.55 53.13
N PRO A 199 -5.85 23.25 52.81
CA PRO A 199 -4.70 22.37 52.57
C PRO A 199 -3.98 22.71 51.24
N PRO A 200 -2.73 22.24 51.03
CA PRO A 200 -1.91 22.65 49.90
C PRO A 200 -2.46 22.26 48.51
N ARG A 201 -2.13 23.09 47.51
CA ARG A 201 -2.47 22.91 46.09
C ARG A 201 -1.98 21.54 45.57
N PRO A 202 -2.83 20.71 44.94
CA PRO A 202 -2.39 19.50 44.25
C PRO A 202 -1.41 19.80 43.12
N ALA A 203 -0.44 18.91 42.90
CA ALA A 203 0.50 19.03 41.78
C ALA A 203 -0.23 18.92 40.43
N ILE A 204 0.22 19.71 39.45
CA ILE A 204 -0.28 19.63 38.07
C ILE A 204 0.11 18.27 37.48
N PRO A 205 -0.81 17.53 36.83
CA PRO A 205 -0.46 16.29 36.15
C PRO A 205 0.54 16.55 35.02
N GLN A 206 1.73 15.97 35.11
CA GLN A 206 2.66 15.95 33.98
C GLN A 206 2.05 15.14 32.83
N LEU A 207 2.13 15.67 31.62
CA LEU A 207 1.72 14.97 30.41
C LEU A 207 2.58 13.71 30.22
N PRO A 208 2.01 12.56 29.81
CA PRO A 208 2.78 11.34 29.63
C PRO A 208 3.79 11.49 28.48
N PRO A 209 5.02 10.98 28.63
CA PRO A 209 6.02 11.04 27.57
C PRO A 209 5.59 10.22 26.33
N ARG A 210 6.12 10.61 25.17
CA ARG A 210 5.95 9.94 23.86
C ARG A 210 6.07 8.41 24.01
N PRO A 211 5.15 7.61 23.45
CA PRO A 211 5.27 6.15 23.48
C PRO A 211 6.51 5.73 22.68
N SER A 212 7.50 5.17 23.37
CA SER A 212 8.72 4.64 22.78
C SER A 212 8.46 3.28 22.12
N GLN A 213 9.27 2.93 21.11
CA GLN A 213 9.23 1.62 20.46
C GLN A 213 9.81 0.53 21.37
N SER A 214 9.07 0.08 22.39
CA SER A 214 9.29 -1.22 23.05
C SER A 214 8.23 -1.51 24.12
N THR A 215 7.32 -2.46 23.86
CA THR A 215 6.42 -3.00 24.91
C THR A 215 6.11 -4.51 24.74
N LEU A 216 6.87 -5.21 23.88
CA LEU A 216 6.81 -6.67 23.71
C LEU A 216 8.14 -7.39 24.03
N ALA A 217 9.17 -6.64 24.46
CA ALA A 217 10.53 -7.16 24.62
C ALA A 217 11.15 -6.81 25.99
N ARG A 218 10.41 -6.99 27.09
CA ARG A 218 10.98 -6.92 28.46
C ARG A 218 10.19 -7.67 29.54
N ALA A 219 10.27 -8.99 29.49
CA ALA A 219 10.22 -9.85 30.67
C ALA A 219 11.56 -10.61 30.76
N HIS A 220 11.98 -10.99 31.97
CA HIS A 220 13.25 -11.67 32.27
C HIS A 220 14.53 -10.86 31.94
N THR A 221 15.10 -10.17 32.95
CA THR A 221 16.51 -10.33 33.42
C THR A 221 16.88 -9.24 34.45
N ILE A 222 17.10 -9.67 35.69
CA ILE A 222 17.80 -8.98 36.80
C ILE A 222 18.43 -10.16 37.61
N VAL A 223 19.62 -10.15 38.23
CA VAL A 223 20.47 -9.12 38.86
C VAL A 223 21.97 -9.51 38.80
N SER A 224 22.88 -8.57 38.50
CA SER A 224 24.24 -8.42 39.10
C SER A 224 24.96 -7.23 38.44
N GLN A 225 25.09 -6.08 39.12
CA GLN A 225 26.21 -5.65 39.98
C GLN A 225 27.36 -4.92 39.25
N GLN A 226 27.97 -3.96 39.96
CA GLN A 226 28.77 -2.85 39.41
C GLN A 226 30.25 -3.20 39.24
N GLN A 227 30.91 -2.58 38.27
CA GLN A 227 32.32 -2.16 38.40
C GLN A 227 32.67 -1.00 37.43
N SER A 228 33.72 -0.25 37.78
CA SER A 228 34.08 1.06 37.20
C SER A 228 35.04 0.94 36.00
N PRO A 229 35.12 1.95 35.10
CA PRO A 229 36.00 1.92 33.93
C PRO A 229 37.46 2.33 34.24
N PRO A 230 38.46 1.67 33.63
CA PRO A 230 39.83 2.18 33.50
C PRO A 230 40.05 2.90 32.14
N GLN A 231 41.21 3.54 31.99
CA GLN A 231 41.49 4.56 30.97
C GLN A 231 42.23 4.04 29.72
N GLN A 232 42.39 4.93 28.74
CA GLN A 232 43.16 4.74 27.50
C GLN A 232 44.63 4.42 27.76
N GLN A 233 45.27 3.64 26.87
CA GLN A 233 46.69 3.79 26.58
C GLN A 233 46.99 3.39 25.13
N SER A 234 47.80 4.21 24.45
CA SER A 234 48.27 4.01 23.08
C SER A 234 49.76 3.66 23.07
N ILE A 235 50.16 2.72 22.21
CA ILE A 235 51.58 2.37 22.00
C ILE A 235 51.82 2.21 20.50
N LEU A 236 52.88 2.85 20.00
CA LEU A 236 53.37 2.71 18.62
C LEU A 236 54.26 1.47 18.49
N SER A 237 54.37 0.92 17.28
CA SER A 237 55.46 0.03 16.87
C SER A 237 56.01 0.47 15.51
N SER A 238 57.31 0.21 15.27
CA SER A 238 58.10 0.82 14.20
C SER A 238 58.45 -0.12 13.05
N GLU A 239 58.78 0.46 11.90
CA GLU A 239 59.41 -0.22 10.76
C GLU A 239 60.84 -0.69 11.07
N PRO A 240 61.38 -1.59 10.24
CA PRO A 240 62.67 -1.32 9.60
C PRO A 240 62.68 -1.55 8.07
N GLU A 241 63.79 -1.16 7.41
CA GLU A 241 63.89 -0.83 5.98
C GLU A 241 64.17 -2.00 5.01
N GLN A 242 64.33 -1.66 3.72
CA GLN A 242 64.30 -2.53 2.52
C GLN A 242 65.69 -2.98 2.01
N GLN A 243 65.71 -3.99 1.12
CA GLN A 243 66.78 -4.20 0.12
C GLN A 243 66.23 -4.73 -1.24
N ASP A 244 66.07 -3.83 -2.22
CA ASP A 244 66.62 -3.87 -3.60
C ASP A 244 67.19 -5.19 -4.19
N ILE A 245 67.03 -5.60 -5.47
CA ILE A 245 66.17 -5.35 -6.67
C ILE A 245 66.44 -6.55 -7.66
N PRO A 246 65.93 -6.71 -8.93
CA PRO A 246 65.15 -5.82 -9.83
C PRO A 246 63.95 -6.51 -10.55
N ASP A 247 63.54 -5.97 -11.71
CA ASP A 247 62.48 -6.46 -12.61
C ASP A 247 62.82 -7.72 -13.45
N GLU A 248 61.79 -8.48 -13.84
CA GLU A 248 61.46 -8.62 -15.27
C GLU A 248 59.94 -8.86 -15.51
N LYS A 249 59.46 -8.68 -16.75
CA LYS A 249 58.03 -8.61 -17.12
C LYS A 249 57.59 -9.83 -17.95
N MET A 250 56.34 -10.29 -17.78
CA MET A 250 55.46 -10.51 -18.93
C MET A 250 53.97 -10.53 -18.58
N ASN A 251 53.13 -10.19 -19.57
CA ASN A 251 51.67 -10.11 -19.45
C ASN A 251 50.99 -11.40 -19.93
N LEU A 252 49.79 -11.69 -19.41
CA LEU A 252 48.75 -12.39 -20.17
C LEU A 252 47.37 -11.84 -19.80
N ARG A 253 46.50 -11.66 -20.82
CA ARG A 253 45.24 -10.91 -20.71
C ARG A 253 44.08 -11.79 -20.29
N ARG A 254 43.19 -11.31 -19.40
CA ARG A 254 41.80 -11.79 -19.36
C ARG A 254 41.05 -11.21 -20.57
N ALA A 255 40.34 -12.06 -21.30
CA ALA A 255 39.55 -11.66 -22.45
C ALA A 255 38.09 -11.36 -22.04
N ASN A 256 37.61 -10.16 -22.37
CA ASN A 256 36.19 -9.82 -22.26
C ASN A 256 35.48 -10.23 -23.55
N THR A 257 34.61 -11.23 -23.49
CA THR A 257 33.68 -11.60 -24.58
C THR A 257 32.27 -11.11 -24.26
N VAL A 258 32.04 -9.81 -24.42
CA VAL A 258 30.69 -9.23 -24.35
C VAL A 258 29.97 -9.53 -25.66
N ALA A 259 29.11 -10.55 -25.66
CA ALA A 259 28.10 -10.70 -26.70
C ALA A 259 27.11 -9.53 -26.62
N ALA A 260 26.72 -8.97 -27.76
CA ALA A 260 25.88 -7.77 -27.83
C ALA A 260 24.44 -8.06 -27.36
N LYS A 261 24.18 -7.91 -26.05
CA LYS A 261 22.82 -7.82 -25.52
C LYS A 261 22.21 -6.46 -25.85
N ARG A 262 20.90 -6.47 -26.11
CA ARG A 262 20.03 -5.30 -26.30
C ARG A 262 20.23 -4.32 -25.14
N ALA A 263 20.35 -3.03 -25.44
CA ALA A 263 20.45 -1.99 -24.40
C ALA A 263 19.14 -1.96 -23.60
N MET A 264 19.22 -2.20 -22.29
CA MET A 264 18.08 -2.10 -21.38
C MET A 264 17.65 -0.64 -21.23
N SER A 265 16.34 -0.43 -21.07
CA SER A 265 15.78 0.86 -20.73
C SER A 265 16.24 1.34 -19.35
N ARG A 266 16.15 2.66 -19.13
CA ARG A 266 16.42 3.27 -17.80
C ARG A 266 15.48 2.71 -16.73
N SER A 267 14.26 2.30 -17.11
CA SER A 267 13.28 1.63 -16.24
C SER A 267 13.72 0.22 -15.83
N GLU A 268 14.19 -0.61 -16.77
CA GLU A 268 14.71 -1.95 -16.46
C GLU A 268 15.92 -1.88 -15.53
N LEU A 269 16.86 -0.95 -15.76
CA LEU A 269 18.04 -0.76 -14.91
C LEU A 269 17.68 -0.40 -13.46
N LEU A 270 16.60 0.37 -13.26
CA LEU A 270 16.03 0.70 -11.95
C LEU A 270 15.31 -0.51 -11.31
N MET A 271 14.71 -1.39 -12.11
CA MET A 271 14.03 -2.60 -11.60
C MET A 271 15.00 -3.72 -11.24
N THR A 272 16.13 -3.88 -11.96
CA THR A 272 17.13 -4.93 -11.74
C THR A 272 18.06 -4.69 -10.55
N THR A 273 17.95 -3.53 -9.88
CA THR A 273 18.82 -3.15 -8.75
C THR A 273 18.08 -3.07 -7.41
N SER A 274 16.76 -3.34 -7.37
CA SER A 274 15.93 -3.16 -6.17
C SER A 274 15.78 -4.45 -5.34
N ILE A 275 16.19 -4.40 -4.08
CA ILE A 275 16.03 -5.45 -3.04
C ILE A 275 14.58 -5.51 -2.47
N TYR A 276 13.59 -5.29 -3.34
CA TYR A 276 12.20 -5.00 -2.98
C TYR A 276 11.24 -5.73 -3.93
N PRO A 277 10.11 -6.26 -3.43
CA PRO A 277 9.10 -6.86 -4.29
C PRO A 277 8.55 -5.89 -5.35
N ASP A 278 8.12 -6.41 -6.49
CA ASP A 278 7.31 -5.64 -7.43
C ASP A 278 5.86 -5.52 -6.94
N PHE A 279 5.36 -4.29 -6.89
CA PHE A 279 3.99 -3.95 -6.53
C PHE A 279 3.10 -3.66 -7.74
N SER A 280 3.65 -3.68 -8.98
CA SER A 280 2.98 -3.15 -10.18
C SER A 280 1.64 -3.81 -10.51
N GLN A 281 1.43 -5.06 -10.11
CA GLN A 281 0.21 -5.85 -10.35
C GLN A 281 -0.58 -6.15 -9.06
N ALA A 282 -0.19 -5.56 -7.92
CA ALA A 282 -0.68 -5.96 -6.60
C ALA A 282 -2.17 -5.64 -6.41
N THR A 283 -2.97 -6.68 -6.20
CA THR A 283 -4.44 -6.56 -6.14
C THR A 283 -4.97 -6.28 -4.74
N ARG A 284 -6.03 -5.48 -4.61
CA ARG A 284 -6.49 -4.97 -3.30
C ARG A 284 -7.78 -5.60 -2.74
N ASN A 285 -8.53 -6.32 -3.56
CA ASN A 285 -9.70 -7.08 -3.12
C ASN A 285 -9.26 -8.22 -2.17
N PRO A 286 -9.86 -8.39 -0.98
CA PRO A 286 -9.54 -9.52 -0.12
C PRO A 286 -9.91 -10.86 -0.80
N PRO A 287 -9.09 -11.92 -0.67
CA PRO A 287 -9.42 -13.23 -1.21
C PRO A 287 -10.48 -13.93 -0.34
N PHE A 288 -11.75 -13.77 -0.67
CA PHE A 288 -12.88 -14.43 -0.01
C PHE A 288 -13.33 -15.72 -0.72
N PHE A 289 -14.05 -16.58 0.00
CA PHE A 289 -14.83 -17.67 -0.61
C PHE A 289 -16.20 -17.16 -1.05
N ILE A 290 -16.62 -17.47 -2.27
CA ILE A 290 -17.88 -17.00 -2.90
C ILE A 290 -19.13 -17.36 -2.06
N ASP A 291 -19.09 -18.47 -1.34
CA ASP A 291 -20.22 -19.08 -0.63
C ASP A 291 -20.28 -18.76 0.88
N GLN A 292 -19.69 -17.63 1.31
CA GLN A 292 -19.69 -17.18 2.72
C GLN A 292 -20.03 -15.70 2.87
N ASP A 293 -20.74 -15.37 3.96
CA ASP A 293 -21.00 -13.98 4.37
C ASP A 293 -19.68 -13.30 4.82
N HIS A 294 -19.19 -12.31 4.07
CA HIS A 294 -17.86 -11.72 4.27
C HIS A 294 -17.78 -10.79 5.50
N LYS A 295 -17.64 -11.35 6.71
CA LYS A 295 -17.54 -10.57 7.96
C LYS A 295 -16.42 -11.08 8.86
N LEU A 296 -15.59 -10.17 9.39
CA LEU A 296 -14.74 -10.45 10.54
C LEU A 296 -15.63 -10.73 11.75
N PHE A 297 -15.48 -11.90 12.37
CA PHE A 297 -16.23 -12.23 13.58
C PHE A 297 -15.41 -11.97 14.83
N SER A 298 -16.04 -11.32 15.81
CA SER A 298 -15.46 -11.17 17.14
C SER A 298 -15.51 -12.50 17.86
N THR A 299 -14.38 -12.97 18.36
CA THR A 299 -14.32 -14.18 19.20
C THR A 299 -14.90 -13.95 20.61
N MET A 300 -15.40 -12.75 20.90
CA MET A 300 -15.89 -12.32 22.23
C MET A 300 -14.86 -12.58 23.35
N HIS A 301 -13.56 -12.61 23.01
CA HIS A 301 -12.47 -12.75 23.98
C HIS A 301 -12.01 -11.36 24.46
N LYS A 302 -11.59 -11.28 25.73
CA LYS A 302 -11.02 -10.05 26.30
C LYS A 302 -9.57 -9.87 25.81
N GLY A 303 -9.42 -9.25 24.64
CA GLY A 303 -8.12 -8.95 24.01
C GLY A 303 -7.56 -10.07 23.13
N SER A 304 -6.30 -9.92 22.72
CA SER A 304 -5.61 -10.81 21.77
C SER A 304 -5.70 -12.29 22.10
N LEU A 305 -5.85 -13.09 21.05
CA LEU A 305 -5.80 -14.54 21.08
C LEU A 305 -4.37 -15.02 21.36
N THR A 306 -4.23 -16.08 22.16
CA THR A 306 -2.94 -16.76 22.41
C THR A 306 -2.71 -17.89 21.42
N ALA A 307 -3.76 -18.60 20.99
CA ALA A 307 -3.66 -19.67 20.01
C ALA A 307 -4.93 -19.76 19.13
N ILE A 308 -4.75 -20.08 17.85
CA ILE A 308 -5.83 -20.36 16.89
C ILE A 308 -5.55 -21.71 16.24
N ILE A 309 -6.60 -22.48 16.04
CA ILE A 309 -6.63 -23.67 15.20
C ILE A 309 -7.73 -23.49 14.15
N ALA A 310 -7.46 -23.93 12.93
CA ALA A 310 -8.46 -24.20 11.90
C ALA A 310 -8.33 -25.67 11.47
N ALA A 311 -9.46 -26.36 11.32
CA ALA A 311 -9.51 -27.73 10.80
C ALA A 311 -10.89 -28.02 10.19
N ARG A 312 -10.94 -28.26 8.87
CA ARG A 312 -12.15 -28.59 8.09
C ARG A 312 -13.23 -27.51 8.20
N ASN A 313 -14.21 -27.68 9.10
CA ASN A 313 -15.27 -26.71 9.37
C ASN A 313 -15.17 -26.08 10.76
N LEU A 314 -14.12 -26.35 11.54
CA LEU A 314 -13.97 -25.88 12.91
C LEU A 314 -12.85 -24.85 13.02
N ILE A 315 -13.11 -23.77 13.75
CA ILE A 315 -12.09 -22.89 14.30
C ILE A 315 -12.11 -23.03 15.82
N VAL A 316 -10.94 -23.17 16.42
CA VAL A 316 -10.79 -23.23 17.88
C VAL A 316 -9.85 -22.13 18.34
N THR A 317 -10.28 -21.39 19.37
CA THR A 317 -9.66 -20.15 19.81
C THR A 317 -9.30 -20.22 21.28
N GLY A 318 -8.03 -20.00 21.59
CA GLY A 318 -7.49 -19.92 22.94
C GLY A 318 -7.20 -18.49 23.37
N ALA A 319 -7.64 -18.15 24.57
CA ALA A 319 -7.22 -16.96 25.31
C ALA A 319 -7.30 -17.29 26.82
N HIS A 320 -8.04 -16.48 27.61
CA HIS A 320 -8.40 -16.79 29.00
C HIS A 320 -9.39 -17.96 29.12
N LEU A 321 -10.06 -18.33 28.02
CA LEU A 321 -10.91 -19.50 27.85
C LEU A 321 -10.62 -20.13 26.49
N LEU A 322 -11.10 -21.35 26.26
CA LEU A 322 -11.14 -21.99 24.95
C LEU A 322 -12.56 -21.92 24.39
N LYS A 323 -12.72 -21.56 23.10
CA LYS A 323 -14.01 -21.51 22.40
C LYS A 323 -13.91 -22.11 21.00
N VAL A 324 -14.98 -22.77 20.56
CA VAL A 324 -15.11 -23.44 19.27
C VAL A 324 -16.14 -22.70 18.41
N TRP A 325 -15.88 -22.61 17.12
CA TRP A 325 -16.70 -21.91 16.12
C TRP A 325 -16.85 -22.77 14.89
N ASP A 326 -18.00 -22.69 14.21
CA ASP A 326 -18.13 -23.20 12.85
C ASP A 326 -17.54 -22.19 11.86
N LEU A 327 -16.56 -22.63 11.08
CA LEU A 327 -15.79 -21.83 10.12
C LEU A 327 -16.66 -21.31 8.97
N TYR A 328 -17.72 -22.03 8.59
CA TYR A 328 -18.55 -21.66 7.45
C TYR A 328 -19.56 -20.56 7.79
N THR A 329 -20.09 -20.57 9.01
CA THR A 329 -21.10 -19.62 9.50
C THR A 329 -20.56 -18.54 10.43
N GLY A 330 -19.33 -18.70 10.95
CA GLY A 330 -18.78 -17.83 12.00
C GLY A 330 -19.47 -17.95 13.36
N THR A 331 -20.37 -18.94 13.55
CA THR A 331 -21.17 -19.06 14.77
C THR A 331 -20.43 -19.80 15.88
N PRO A 332 -20.58 -19.39 17.17
CA PRO A 332 -20.02 -20.12 18.30
C PRO A 332 -20.75 -21.45 18.50
N LEU A 333 -19.99 -22.53 18.59
CA LEU A 333 -20.51 -23.87 18.86
C LEU A 333 -20.50 -24.13 20.37
N ASN A 334 -21.70 -24.18 20.97
CA ASN A 334 -21.91 -24.42 22.41
C ASN A 334 -21.65 -25.89 22.83
N ILE A 335 -20.47 -26.43 22.50
CA ILE A 335 -20.06 -27.82 22.81
C ILE A 335 -19.25 -27.88 24.13
N MET A 336 -19.03 -26.74 24.82
CA MET A 336 -18.01 -26.62 25.87
C MET A 336 -18.46 -25.96 27.19
N SER A 337 -19.77 -25.92 27.47
CA SER A 337 -20.29 -25.45 28.77
C SER A 337 -19.66 -26.17 29.98
N ASP A 338 -19.38 -27.45 29.83
CA ASP A 338 -19.11 -28.34 30.96
C ASP A 338 -17.63 -28.36 31.37
N ILE A 339 -16.72 -28.00 30.45
CA ILE A 339 -15.26 -27.99 30.71
C ILE A 339 -14.91 -26.91 31.74
N SER A 340 -15.58 -25.75 31.70
CA SER A 340 -15.45 -24.68 32.69
C SER A 340 -16.01 -25.06 34.08
N HIS A 341 -16.95 -26.01 34.15
CA HIS A 341 -17.57 -26.41 35.41
C HIS A 341 -16.91 -27.62 36.08
N HIS A 342 -16.36 -28.58 35.33
CA HIS A 342 -15.71 -29.76 35.91
C HIS A 342 -14.29 -29.52 36.50
N ASN A 343 -13.68 -28.34 36.31
CA ASN A 343 -12.51 -27.94 37.11
C ASN A 343 -12.88 -27.55 38.57
N ALA A 344 -14.17 -27.37 38.90
CA ALA A 344 -14.64 -27.17 40.27
C ALA A 344 -14.76 -28.50 41.03
N GLY A 345 -13.62 -29.04 41.47
CA GLY A 345 -13.58 -30.21 42.35
C GLY A 345 -14.31 -29.95 43.69
N ASN A 346 -14.91 -31.00 44.26
CA ASN A 346 -15.77 -30.97 45.46
C ASN A 346 -15.03 -30.64 46.80
N ASN A 347 -14.15 -29.64 46.82
CA ASN A 347 -13.49 -29.13 48.03
C ASN A 347 -12.94 -27.70 47.81
N SER A 348 -13.81 -26.69 47.75
CA SER A 348 -13.42 -25.30 48.02
C SER A 348 -14.61 -24.40 48.40
N THR A 349 -14.82 -24.20 49.70
CA THR A 349 -15.58 -23.05 50.20
C THR A 349 -14.68 -21.82 50.28
N ASN A 350 -14.24 -21.29 49.13
CA ASN A 350 -13.59 -19.99 49.02
C ASN A 350 -13.64 -19.46 47.57
N ASN A 351 -14.68 -18.69 47.25
CA ASN A 351 -14.67 -17.84 46.06
C ASN A 351 -13.67 -16.69 46.28
N ASN A 352 -12.75 -16.49 45.32
CA ASN A 352 -12.39 -15.17 44.74
C ASN A 352 -11.10 -15.16 43.89
N ASN A 353 -10.20 -16.15 43.96
CA ASN A 353 -8.81 -16.01 43.43
C ASN A 353 -8.37 -16.95 42.27
N ASN A 354 -9.23 -17.83 41.73
CA ASN A 354 -8.79 -18.89 40.81
C ASN A 354 -8.87 -18.59 39.29
N GLU A 355 -9.11 -17.35 38.85
CA GLU A 355 -9.21 -17.02 37.42
C GLU A 355 -7.87 -17.17 36.64
N ASN A 356 -6.72 -17.17 37.32
CA ASN A 356 -5.40 -17.13 36.67
C ASN A 356 -4.90 -18.47 36.08
N GLY A 357 -5.56 -19.60 36.37
CA GLY A 357 -5.05 -20.94 36.03
C GLY A 357 -5.46 -21.47 34.65
N ASP A 358 -6.65 -21.12 34.14
CA ASP A 358 -7.26 -21.80 32.98
C ASP A 358 -6.85 -21.20 31.61
N LYS A 359 -5.90 -20.25 31.58
CA LYS A 359 -5.47 -19.56 30.36
C LYS A 359 -4.76 -20.52 29.39
N VAL A 360 -5.22 -20.56 28.14
CA VAL A 360 -4.60 -21.29 27.04
C VAL A 360 -3.31 -20.60 26.61
N ARG A 361 -2.23 -21.36 26.43
CA ARG A 361 -0.94 -20.84 25.92
C ARG A 361 -0.66 -21.28 24.49
N ALA A 362 -0.80 -22.57 24.19
CA ALA A 362 -0.64 -23.11 22.84
C ALA A 362 -1.67 -24.23 22.58
N MET A 363 -1.94 -24.53 21.31
CA MET A 363 -2.80 -25.63 20.89
C MET A 363 -2.27 -26.26 19.59
N VAL A 364 -2.49 -27.56 19.38
CA VAL A 364 -2.28 -28.22 18.09
C VAL A 364 -3.37 -29.26 17.80
N VAL A 365 -3.73 -29.43 16.52
CA VAL A 365 -4.60 -30.52 16.07
C VAL A 365 -3.82 -31.82 16.08
N ALA A 366 -4.22 -32.76 16.92
CA ALA A 366 -3.56 -34.06 16.98
C ALA A 366 -3.79 -34.85 15.68
N PRO A 367 -2.78 -35.60 15.20
CA PRO A 367 -3.00 -36.67 14.24
C PRO A 367 -4.08 -37.66 14.72
N SER A 368 -4.76 -38.28 13.76
CA SER A 368 -5.66 -39.41 14.00
C SER A 368 -5.45 -40.46 12.92
N ILE A 369 -5.66 -41.72 13.28
CA ILE A 369 -5.65 -42.86 12.34
C ILE A 369 -6.87 -42.82 11.41
N SER A 370 -7.95 -42.12 11.80
CA SER A 370 -9.08 -41.82 10.92
C SER A 370 -9.02 -40.37 10.44
N PRO A 371 -8.73 -40.12 9.14
CA PRO A 371 -8.73 -38.76 8.59
C PRO A 371 -10.06 -38.01 8.80
N THR A 372 -11.20 -38.71 8.90
CA THR A 372 -12.49 -38.06 9.18
C THR A 372 -12.57 -37.41 10.57
N ASP A 373 -11.65 -37.74 11.48
CA ASP A 373 -11.52 -37.13 12.81
C ASP A 373 -10.38 -36.10 12.91
N GLN A 374 -9.74 -35.73 11.79
CA GLN A 374 -8.90 -34.53 11.72
C GLN A 374 -9.69 -33.30 12.21
N GLY A 375 -9.17 -32.61 13.23
CA GLY A 375 -9.85 -31.49 13.91
C GLY A 375 -10.71 -31.87 15.12
N ARG A 376 -11.03 -33.16 15.33
CA ARG A 376 -11.76 -33.64 16.52
C ARG A 376 -10.91 -33.59 17.79
N TYR A 377 -9.65 -34.00 17.68
CA TYR A 377 -8.74 -34.10 18.82
C TYR A 377 -7.76 -32.94 18.84
N ILE A 378 -7.75 -32.18 19.93
CA ILE A 378 -6.84 -31.03 20.11
C ILE A 378 -6.01 -31.25 21.37
N TRP A 379 -4.69 -31.14 21.22
CA TRP A 379 -3.77 -31.03 22.34
C TRP A 379 -3.66 -29.56 22.72
N MET A 380 -3.86 -29.26 24.01
CA MET A 380 -3.91 -27.90 24.54
C MET A 380 -2.91 -27.78 25.71
N ALA A 381 -2.06 -26.76 25.61
CA ALA A 381 -1.18 -26.31 26.67
C ALA A 381 -1.85 -25.18 27.47
N ARG A 382 -1.80 -25.32 28.79
CA ARG A 382 -2.29 -24.34 29.77
C ARG A 382 -1.14 -23.54 30.39
N GLN A 383 -1.47 -22.44 31.06
CA GLN A 383 -0.49 -21.63 31.78
C GLN A 383 0.09 -22.34 33.02
N ASP A 384 -0.59 -23.34 33.58
CA ASP A 384 -0.14 -24.18 34.73
C ASP A 384 0.85 -25.31 34.35
N SER A 385 1.52 -25.18 33.19
CA SER A 385 2.29 -26.23 32.47
C SER A 385 1.53 -27.52 32.13
N GLY A 386 0.24 -27.60 32.44
CA GLY A 386 -0.61 -28.75 32.14
C GLY A 386 -0.87 -28.93 30.64
N LEU A 387 -0.61 -30.14 30.15
CA LEU A 387 -0.94 -30.59 28.79
C LEU A 387 -2.23 -31.42 28.86
N SER A 388 -3.22 -31.12 28.01
CA SER A 388 -4.52 -31.82 27.98
C SER A 388 -4.93 -32.20 26.57
N VAL A 389 -5.57 -33.36 26.40
CA VAL A 389 -6.24 -33.78 25.15
C VAL A 389 -7.73 -33.49 25.26
N LEU A 390 -8.28 -32.81 24.26
CA LEU A 390 -9.70 -32.47 24.15
C LEU A 390 -10.32 -33.25 22.99
N ASP A 391 -11.44 -33.90 23.22
CA ASP A 391 -12.39 -34.28 22.18
C ASP A 391 -13.39 -33.14 21.99
N ILE A 392 -13.22 -32.41 20.88
CA ILE A 392 -14.04 -31.26 20.50
C ILE A 392 -15.46 -31.67 20.10
N ARG A 393 -15.68 -32.92 19.66
CA ARG A 393 -17.03 -33.43 19.32
C ARG A 393 -17.82 -33.84 20.56
N LEU A 394 -17.14 -34.33 21.60
CA LEU A 394 -17.77 -34.76 22.85
C LEU A 394 -17.75 -33.70 23.97
N GLY A 395 -17.02 -32.59 23.80
CA GLY A 395 -16.88 -31.54 24.81
C GLY A 395 -16.09 -32.00 26.05
N LYS A 396 -15.16 -32.94 25.90
CA LYS A 396 -14.51 -33.64 27.03
C LYS A 396 -12.99 -33.61 26.97
N VAL A 397 -12.37 -33.52 28.14
CA VAL A 397 -10.93 -33.81 28.32
C VAL A 397 -10.76 -35.33 28.37
N LEU A 398 -9.96 -35.90 27.46
CA LEU A 398 -9.68 -37.34 27.40
C LEU A 398 -8.50 -37.73 28.31
N SER A 399 -7.51 -36.85 28.43
CA SER A 399 -6.32 -37.03 29.28
C SER A 399 -5.73 -35.67 29.66
N ARG A 400 -5.07 -35.60 30.83
CA ARG A 400 -4.32 -34.44 31.31
C ARG A 400 -3.07 -34.91 32.03
N ARG A 401 -1.93 -34.28 31.75
CA ARG A 401 -0.65 -34.48 32.47
C ARG A 401 -0.02 -33.14 32.83
N ASN A 402 0.37 -33.00 34.10
CA ASN A 402 1.00 -31.82 34.67
C ASN A 402 2.44 -32.11 35.16
N ASP A 403 2.94 -33.33 34.91
CA ASP A 403 4.25 -33.84 35.34
C ASP A 403 5.33 -33.81 34.23
N VAL A 404 4.96 -33.33 33.05
CA VAL A 404 5.71 -33.48 31.79
C VAL A 404 6.65 -32.31 31.48
N HIS A 405 6.30 -31.12 31.94
CA HIS A 405 7.02 -29.86 31.76
C HIS A 405 7.10 -29.10 33.09
N GLN A 406 8.22 -28.42 33.33
CA GLN A 406 8.46 -27.66 34.57
C GLN A 406 8.25 -26.14 34.39
N SER A 407 7.98 -25.70 33.17
CA SER A 407 7.70 -24.31 32.80
C SER A 407 6.50 -24.25 31.86
N SER A 408 5.98 -23.05 31.59
CA SER A 408 4.84 -22.89 30.69
C SER A 408 5.22 -23.35 29.28
N ILE A 409 4.35 -24.15 28.65
CA ILE A 409 4.55 -24.62 27.27
C ILE A 409 4.30 -23.43 26.32
N THR A 410 5.29 -23.11 25.48
CA THR A 410 5.25 -22.02 24.48
C THR A 410 4.81 -22.51 23.12
N PHE A 411 5.28 -23.69 22.71
CA PHE A 411 5.00 -24.26 21.39
C PHE A 411 4.40 -25.65 21.51
N LEU A 412 3.31 -25.87 20.77
CA LEU A 412 2.81 -27.18 20.41
C LEU A 412 2.84 -27.27 18.87
N MET A 413 3.54 -28.27 18.35
CA MET A 413 3.68 -28.50 16.91
C MET A 413 3.33 -29.94 16.55
N ARG A 414 2.85 -30.14 15.33
CA ARG A 414 2.64 -31.45 14.72
C ARG A 414 3.79 -31.70 13.76
N TYR A 415 4.48 -32.82 13.91
CA TYR A 415 5.46 -33.28 12.94
C TYR A 415 4.85 -34.47 12.19
N ARG A 416 4.55 -34.24 10.91
CA ARG A 416 3.87 -35.20 10.02
C ARG A 416 2.56 -35.72 10.63
N ASN A 417 2.22 -36.99 10.42
CA ASN A 417 1.04 -37.63 11.02
C ASN A 417 1.39 -38.63 12.13
N CYS A 418 2.67 -38.68 12.55
CA CYS A 418 3.20 -39.59 13.56
C CYS A 418 3.48 -38.92 14.92
N GLU A 419 3.91 -37.64 14.96
CA GLU A 419 4.40 -37.01 16.19
C GLU A 419 3.75 -35.66 16.55
N ILE A 420 3.70 -35.38 17.86
CA ILE A 420 3.48 -34.05 18.42
C ILE A 420 4.73 -33.63 19.20
N TRP A 421 5.17 -32.38 19.06
CA TRP A 421 6.32 -31.83 19.78
C TRP A 421 5.83 -30.71 20.71
N SER A 422 6.19 -30.78 22.00
CA SER A 422 5.87 -29.74 23.00
C SER A 422 7.13 -29.14 23.61
N ILE A 423 7.20 -27.80 23.64
CA ILE A 423 8.38 -27.04 24.09
C ILE A 423 7.96 -26.03 25.17
N ASP A 424 8.71 -25.92 26.26
CA ASP A 424 8.47 -24.94 27.33
C ASP A 424 9.44 -23.75 27.34
N GLU A 425 9.10 -22.72 28.12
CA GLU A 425 9.89 -21.49 28.30
C GLU A 425 11.35 -21.77 28.74
N ALA A 426 11.62 -22.92 29.38
CA ALA A 426 12.94 -23.34 29.84
C ALA A 426 13.74 -24.15 28.79
N GLY A 427 13.20 -24.39 27.59
CA GLY A 427 13.88 -25.11 26.53
C GLY A 427 13.83 -26.63 26.67
N ILE A 428 12.89 -27.19 27.44
CA ILE A 428 12.62 -28.64 27.42
C ILE A 428 11.73 -28.96 26.23
N LEU A 429 12.25 -29.74 25.27
CA LEU A 429 11.48 -30.35 24.19
C LEU A 429 11.08 -31.77 24.59
N ASN A 430 9.77 -32.06 24.57
CA ASN A 430 9.23 -33.41 24.67
C ASN A 430 8.63 -33.79 23.30
N VAL A 431 9.12 -34.88 22.71
CA VAL A 431 8.63 -35.47 21.46
C VAL A 431 7.71 -36.64 21.78
N TRP A 432 6.49 -36.59 21.27
CA TRP A 432 5.40 -37.53 21.53
C TRP A 432 5.12 -38.35 20.27
N ASP A 433 5.64 -39.58 20.23
CA ASP A 433 5.29 -40.57 19.20
C ASP A 433 3.89 -41.13 19.48
N LEU A 434 2.96 -40.88 18.56
CA LEU A 434 1.57 -41.35 18.64
C LEU A 434 1.39 -42.74 18.01
N THR A 435 2.36 -43.23 17.25
CA THR A 435 2.35 -44.59 16.67
C THR A 435 2.69 -45.65 17.71
N ALA A 436 3.36 -45.27 18.80
CA ALA A 436 3.69 -46.11 19.95
C ALA A 436 2.59 -46.20 21.03
N ASN A 437 1.43 -45.56 20.86
CA ASN A 437 0.35 -45.58 21.84
C ASN A 437 -0.45 -46.90 21.83
N GLU A 438 -0.72 -47.47 23.01
CA GLU A 438 -1.55 -48.68 23.19
C GLU A 438 -3.03 -48.51 22.77
N HIS A 439 -3.48 -47.28 22.57
CA HIS A 439 -4.84 -46.93 22.13
C HIS A 439 -4.82 -46.13 20.81
N PRO A 440 -4.46 -46.77 19.68
CA PRO A 440 -4.26 -46.11 18.39
C PRO A 440 -5.41 -45.20 17.91
N GLU A 441 -6.65 -45.49 18.30
CA GLU A 441 -7.83 -44.70 17.89
C GLU A 441 -7.93 -43.31 18.56
N ASN A 442 -7.27 -43.11 19.70
CA ASN A 442 -7.31 -41.86 20.47
C ASN A 442 -5.89 -41.33 20.73
N PRO A 443 -5.54 -40.09 20.32
CA PRO A 443 -4.20 -39.54 20.53
C PRO A 443 -4.03 -39.08 22.00
N LEU A 444 -3.95 -40.04 22.92
CA LEU A 444 -3.81 -39.83 24.35
C LEU A 444 -2.35 -39.53 24.73
N ILE A 445 -2.15 -38.81 25.84
CA ILE A 445 -0.82 -38.54 26.44
C ILE A 445 -0.42 -39.71 27.34
N THR A 446 -0.39 -40.93 26.77
CA THR A 446 -0.17 -42.20 27.49
C THR A 446 1.29 -42.62 27.53
N ALA A 447 2.01 -42.54 26.40
CA ALA A 447 3.45 -42.82 26.35
C ALA A 447 4.28 -41.82 27.18
N MET A 448 5.53 -42.17 27.49
CA MET A 448 6.54 -41.20 27.95
C MET A 448 7.23 -40.58 26.74
N PRO A 449 7.40 -39.23 26.69
CA PRO A 449 7.99 -38.57 25.54
C PRO A 449 9.51 -38.75 25.47
N ARG A 450 10.06 -38.67 24.27
CA ARG A 450 11.52 -38.53 24.07
C ARG A 450 11.90 -37.09 24.43
N ARG A 451 12.68 -36.90 25.49
CA ARG A 451 13.07 -35.57 25.98
C ARG A 451 14.41 -35.12 25.42
N HIS A 452 14.44 -33.90 24.91
CA HIS A 452 15.62 -33.20 24.39
C HIS A 452 15.73 -31.82 25.06
N LEU A 453 16.92 -31.20 25.00
CA LEU A 453 17.15 -29.82 25.44
C LEU A 453 17.42 -28.94 24.23
N VAL A 454 16.75 -27.80 24.17
CA VAL A 454 16.78 -26.83 23.06
C VAL A 454 16.92 -25.40 23.60
N ALA A 455 16.81 -24.38 22.74
CA ALA A 455 16.96 -22.99 23.17
C ALA A 455 15.84 -22.56 24.15
N PRO A 456 16.16 -22.05 25.36
CA PRO A 456 15.17 -21.44 26.24
C PRO A 456 14.68 -20.10 25.65
N HIS A 457 13.52 -19.65 26.11
CA HIS A 457 12.91 -18.36 25.76
C HIS A 457 12.84 -18.05 24.24
N ALA A 458 12.68 -19.08 23.39
CA ALA A 458 12.57 -18.91 21.96
C ALA A 458 11.30 -18.13 21.56
N THR A 459 11.43 -17.21 20.60
CA THR A 459 10.35 -16.35 20.08
C THR A 459 9.59 -17.01 18.93
N SER A 460 10.26 -17.85 18.15
CA SER A 460 9.67 -18.65 17.07
C SER A 460 10.47 -19.93 16.86
N CYS A 461 9.79 -20.96 16.35
CA CYS A 461 10.41 -22.17 15.84
C CYS A 461 9.70 -22.66 14.57
N THR A 462 10.38 -23.49 13.79
CA THR A 462 9.82 -24.26 12.67
C THR A 462 10.64 -25.52 12.42
N ILE A 463 10.18 -26.42 11.55
CA ILE A 463 10.85 -27.70 11.27
C ILE A 463 11.29 -27.73 9.79
N ASP A 464 12.53 -28.14 9.55
CA ASP A 464 13.09 -28.41 8.22
C ASP A 464 13.70 -29.82 8.21
N GLY A 465 13.01 -30.79 7.60
CA GLY A 465 13.36 -32.20 7.72
C GLY A 465 13.43 -32.65 9.19
N SER A 466 14.60 -33.14 9.62
CA SER A 466 14.88 -33.53 11.02
C SER A 466 15.42 -32.40 11.90
N ARG A 467 15.51 -31.16 11.39
CA ARG A 467 16.06 -30.00 12.10
C ARG A 467 14.94 -29.14 12.69
N LEU A 468 14.93 -29.00 14.02
CA LEU A 468 14.14 -27.99 14.72
C LEU A 468 14.88 -26.65 14.68
N TRP A 469 14.43 -25.72 13.85
CA TRP A 469 14.94 -24.35 13.81
C TRP A 469 14.27 -23.48 14.87
N MET A 470 15.05 -22.65 15.58
CA MET A 470 14.58 -21.79 16.67
C MET A 470 15.26 -20.41 16.63
N SER A 471 14.53 -19.37 17.00
CA SER A 471 15.07 -18.04 17.25
C SER A 471 14.91 -17.64 18.72
N THR A 472 16.00 -17.29 19.40
CA THR A 472 15.99 -16.73 20.76
C THR A 472 16.63 -15.34 20.73
N GLY A 473 15.82 -14.30 20.89
CA GLY A 473 16.25 -12.90 20.81
C GLY A 473 16.85 -12.54 19.45
N ARG A 474 18.18 -12.49 19.36
CA ARG A 474 18.95 -12.23 18.13
C ARG A 474 19.86 -13.40 17.72
N THR A 475 19.60 -14.60 18.21
CA THR A 475 20.30 -15.83 17.84
C THR A 475 19.33 -16.76 17.10
N LEU A 476 19.78 -17.30 15.98
CA LEU A 476 19.14 -18.37 15.23
C LEU A 476 19.94 -19.66 15.46
N SER A 477 19.27 -20.79 15.75
CA SER A 477 19.92 -22.09 15.92
C SER A 477 19.06 -23.22 15.34
N TYR A 478 19.64 -24.40 15.15
CA TYR A 478 18.87 -25.63 14.94
C TYR A 478 19.33 -26.80 15.80
N TYR A 479 18.39 -27.69 16.10
CA TYR A 479 18.60 -28.92 16.86
C TYR A 479 18.21 -30.11 15.98
N VAL A 480 19.12 -31.09 15.80
CA VAL A 480 18.82 -32.31 15.05
C VAL A 480 18.08 -33.28 15.96
N ILE A 481 16.80 -33.54 15.68
CA ILE A 481 15.95 -34.38 16.53
C ILE A 481 16.07 -35.83 16.08
N SER A 482 17.15 -36.49 16.52
CA SER A 482 17.39 -37.92 16.23
C SER A 482 16.55 -38.84 17.13
N SER A 483 16.48 -40.13 16.78
CA SER A 483 15.92 -41.18 17.65
C SER A 483 16.82 -41.52 18.86
N SER A 484 18.07 -41.05 18.86
CA SER A 484 19.02 -41.23 19.97
C SER A 484 19.12 -40.00 20.85
N SER A 485 19.30 -40.20 22.16
CA SER A 485 19.38 -39.14 23.16
C SER A 485 20.78 -38.48 23.27
N GLN A 486 21.64 -38.63 22.27
CA GLN A 486 22.98 -38.04 22.30
C GLN A 486 22.97 -36.61 21.78
N HIS A 487 23.68 -35.73 22.47
CA HIS A 487 23.74 -34.30 22.15
C HIS A 487 24.91 -33.99 21.22
N GLU A 488 24.64 -33.70 19.95
CA GLU A 488 25.58 -32.95 19.12
C GLU A 488 25.50 -31.45 19.43
N ALA A 489 26.64 -30.76 19.34
CA ALA A 489 26.73 -29.33 19.61
C ALA A 489 25.94 -28.54 18.55
N SER A 490 24.80 -27.98 18.96
CA SER A 490 23.82 -27.36 18.07
C SER A 490 24.35 -26.05 17.47
N PRO A 491 24.50 -25.92 16.14
CA PRO A 491 24.99 -24.68 15.54
C PRO A 491 24.07 -23.50 15.82
N SER A 492 24.67 -22.34 16.06
CA SER A 492 23.94 -21.09 16.26
C SER A 492 24.67 -19.90 15.64
N ILE A 493 23.91 -18.96 15.10
CA ILE A 493 24.40 -17.74 14.47
C ILE A 493 23.63 -16.53 15.03
N ARG A 494 24.37 -15.46 15.35
CA ARG A 494 23.76 -14.19 15.75
C ARG A 494 23.37 -13.42 14.49
N ILE A 495 22.10 -13.02 14.37
CA ILE A 495 21.67 -12.20 13.25
C ILE A 495 22.34 -10.82 13.31
N PRO A 496 22.82 -10.25 12.17
CA PRO A 496 23.55 -9.00 12.21
C PRO A 496 22.64 -7.82 12.59
N ASN A 497 23.22 -6.69 12.99
CA ASN A 497 22.46 -5.58 13.57
C ASN A 497 21.68 -4.74 12.51
N ASP A 498 21.68 -5.14 11.24
CA ASP A 498 20.96 -4.52 10.12
C ASP A 498 19.48 -4.98 10.00
N LEU A 499 19.09 -5.98 10.79
CA LEU A 499 17.77 -6.61 10.81
C LEU A 499 16.99 -6.32 12.10
N GLY A 500 15.66 -6.29 12.03
CA GLY A 500 14.78 -6.35 13.19
C GLY A 500 14.88 -7.66 13.98
N ASN A 501 14.12 -7.80 15.05
CA ASN A 501 14.03 -9.05 15.81
C ASN A 501 13.15 -10.06 15.05
N ILE A 502 13.45 -11.36 15.15
CA ILE A 502 12.71 -12.40 14.43
C ILE A 502 11.33 -12.58 15.07
N THR A 503 10.28 -12.37 14.27
CA THR A 503 8.88 -12.54 14.66
C THR A 503 8.31 -13.88 14.23
N LYS A 504 8.81 -14.47 13.14
CA LYS A 504 8.40 -15.80 12.66
C LYS A 504 9.49 -16.46 11.82
N LEU A 505 9.56 -17.80 11.93
CA LEU A 505 10.34 -18.68 11.05
C LEU A 505 9.40 -19.57 10.24
N ILE A 506 9.64 -19.72 8.94
CA ILE A 506 8.95 -20.69 8.06
C ILE A 506 9.94 -21.32 7.06
N THR A 507 9.55 -22.46 6.49
CA THR A 507 10.08 -23.01 5.25
C THR A 507 9.07 -22.75 4.10
N VAL A 508 9.50 -22.86 2.85
CA VAL A 508 8.65 -22.70 1.65
C VAL A 508 8.94 -23.88 0.70
N PRO A 509 7.97 -24.72 0.32
CA PRO A 509 8.21 -25.94 -0.48
C PRO A 509 8.95 -25.72 -1.80
N TYR A 510 8.72 -24.58 -2.48
CA TYR A 510 9.41 -24.21 -3.72
C TYR A 510 10.90 -23.89 -3.54
N HIS A 511 11.33 -23.57 -2.31
CA HIS A 511 12.69 -23.20 -1.94
C HIS A 511 13.27 -24.20 -0.91
N PRO A 512 13.48 -25.48 -1.27
CA PRO A 512 14.03 -26.47 -0.36
C PRO A 512 15.47 -26.10 0.06
N GLY A 513 15.84 -26.42 1.30
CA GLY A 513 17.12 -26.01 1.88
C GLY A 513 17.19 -24.51 2.22
N GLN A 514 16.05 -23.84 2.40
CA GLN A 514 15.98 -22.43 2.76
C GLN A 514 15.01 -22.17 3.91
N LEU A 515 15.47 -21.37 4.88
CA LEU A 515 14.68 -20.87 6.00
C LEU A 515 14.39 -19.38 5.80
N PHE A 516 13.13 -19.00 6.01
CA PHE A 516 12.66 -17.63 5.89
C PHE A 516 12.31 -17.09 7.28
N ALA A 517 12.99 -16.01 7.69
CA ALA A 517 12.77 -15.33 8.96
C ALA A 517 12.15 -13.94 8.70
N SER A 518 10.96 -13.67 9.25
CA SER A 518 10.36 -12.33 9.24
C SER A 518 10.83 -11.49 10.40
N HIS A 519 10.94 -10.18 10.18
CA HIS A 519 11.45 -9.23 11.17
C HIS A 519 10.44 -8.12 11.50
N ASP A 520 10.51 -7.62 12.74
CA ASP A 520 9.68 -6.52 13.25
C ASP A 520 9.95 -5.14 12.59
N ASP A 521 10.93 -5.06 11.69
CA ASP A 521 11.31 -3.88 10.89
C ASP A 521 10.82 -3.91 9.43
N GLY A 522 10.03 -4.93 9.04
CA GLY A 522 9.46 -5.04 7.69
C GLY A 522 10.32 -5.82 6.69
N LYS A 523 11.43 -6.42 7.13
CA LYS A 523 12.29 -7.28 6.30
C LYS A 523 12.00 -8.77 6.46
N ILE A 524 12.34 -9.55 5.44
CA ILE A 524 12.48 -11.01 5.51
C ILE A 524 13.94 -11.35 5.20
N SER A 525 14.58 -12.20 6.00
CA SER A 525 15.90 -12.75 5.70
C SER A 525 15.82 -14.23 5.33
N VAL A 526 16.64 -14.64 4.37
CA VAL A 526 16.66 -15.98 3.78
C VAL A 526 18.00 -16.62 4.08
N TRP A 527 17.97 -17.83 4.64
CA TRP A 527 19.14 -18.54 5.15
C TRP A 527 19.26 -19.91 4.52
N ASP A 528 20.48 -20.37 4.25
CA ASP A 528 20.76 -21.76 3.89
C ASP A 528 20.61 -22.67 5.12
N THR A 529 19.85 -23.77 5.01
CA THR A 529 19.65 -24.68 6.15
C THR A 529 20.76 -25.72 6.34
N GLU A 530 21.71 -25.82 5.40
CA GLU A 530 22.92 -26.63 5.53
C GLU A 530 24.12 -25.81 5.99
N THR A 531 24.36 -24.62 5.40
CA THR A 531 25.56 -23.80 5.67
C THR A 531 25.38 -22.71 6.74
N MET A 532 24.16 -22.43 7.21
CA MET A 532 23.83 -21.28 8.08
C MET A 532 24.07 -19.89 7.44
N GLU A 533 24.37 -19.81 6.14
CA GLU A 533 24.68 -18.54 5.48
C GLU A 533 23.43 -17.73 5.09
N ARG A 534 23.48 -16.42 5.28
CA ARG A 534 22.42 -15.48 4.87
C ARG A 534 22.45 -15.25 3.36
N LYS A 535 21.68 -16.03 2.61
CA LYS A 535 21.52 -15.91 1.15
C LYS A 535 20.98 -14.54 0.71
N GLN A 536 19.95 -14.04 1.39
CA GLN A 536 19.27 -12.80 0.98
C GLN A 536 18.67 -12.08 2.19
N VAL A 537 18.46 -10.77 2.03
CA VAL A 537 17.51 -9.98 2.81
C VAL A 537 16.61 -9.29 1.80
N ILE A 538 15.30 -9.27 2.04
CA ILE A 538 14.30 -8.61 1.20
C ILE A 538 13.52 -7.64 2.10
N THR A 539 13.50 -6.36 1.76
CA THR A 539 12.66 -5.40 2.48
C THR A 539 11.28 -5.40 1.83
N VAL A 540 10.32 -6.05 2.47
CA VAL A 540 9.01 -6.32 1.87
C VAL A 540 7.94 -5.28 2.23
N SER A 541 8.16 -4.48 3.28
CA SER A 541 7.22 -3.44 3.71
C SER A 541 7.92 -2.31 4.51
N LEU A 542 7.24 -1.17 4.66
CA LEU A 542 7.56 -0.15 5.68
C LEU A 542 7.08 -0.57 7.10
N TYR A 543 6.20 -1.55 7.17
CA TYR A 543 5.50 -1.95 8.39
C TYR A 543 6.13 -3.21 8.99
N GLY A 544 6.23 -3.28 10.32
CA GLY A 544 6.77 -4.45 11.01
C GLY A 544 5.91 -5.69 10.78
N ILE A 545 6.54 -6.81 10.42
CA ILE A 545 5.85 -8.09 10.23
C ILE A 545 5.60 -8.70 11.59
N CYS A 546 4.35 -8.79 12.01
CA CYS A 546 3.96 -9.42 13.27
C CYS A 546 3.87 -10.94 13.16
N THR A 547 3.51 -11.47 11.98
CA THR A 547 3.31 -12.91 11.77
C THR A 547 3.42 -13.27 10.29
N MET A 548 3.73 -14.53 9.97
CA MET A 548 3.99 -14.98 8.60
C MET A 548 3.63 -16.47 8.44
N ALA A 549 3.18 -16.87 7.24
CA ALA A 549 2.92 -18.26 6.88
C ALA A 549 3.25 -18.53 5.40
N CYS A 550 3.68 -19.76 5.08
CA CYS A 550 3.65 -20.26 3.71
C CYS A 550 2.25 -20.76 3.38
N VAL A 551 1.72 -20.45 2.19
CA VAL A 551 0.40 -20.87 1.73
C VAL A 551 0.54 -21.56 0.37
N GLY A 552 0.19 -22.84 0.33
CA GLY A 552 0.56 -23.72 -0.78
C GLY A 552 2.08 -23.85 -0.93
N GLU A 553 2.56 -23.93 -2.17
CA GLU A 553 3.96 -24.31 -2.43
C GLU A 553 4.95 -23.12 -2.47
N TYR A 554 4.48 -21.90 -2.78
CA TYR A 554 5.36 -20.75 -3.09
C TYR A 554 4.82 -19.37 -2.70
N HIS A 555 3.65 -19.26 -2.06
CA HIS A 555 3.19 -17.97 -1.55
C HIS A 555 3.62 -17.76 -0.09
N ILE A 556 4.18 -16.60 0.22
CA ILE A 556 4.32 -16.13 1.60
C ILE A 556 3.20 -15.12 1.89
N TRP A 557 2.41 -15.39 2.93
CA TRP A 557 1.46 -14.43 3.50
C TRP A 557 2.09 -13.80 4.74
N ALA A 558 2.13 -12.46 4.78
CA ALA A 558 2.68 -11.70 5.90
C ALA A 558 1.62 -10.77 6.50
N GLY A 559 1.47 -10.83 7.83
CA GLY A 559 0.56 -9.99 8.62
C GLY A 559 1.31 -8.89 9.36
N TYR A 560 0.82 -7.66 9.26
CA TYR A 560 1.52 -6.46 9.71
C TYR A 560 0.96 -5.85 11.00
N ASN A 561 1.79 -5.06 11.69
CA ASN A 561 1.37 -4.25 12.83
C ASN A 561 0.27 -3.22 12.48
N THR A 562 0.14 -2.85 11.20
CA THR A 562 -0.91 -1.98 10.65
C THR A 562 -2.24 -2.70 10.37
N GLY A 563 -2.35 -4.01 10.61
CA GLY A 563 -3.55 -4.80 10.29
C GLY A 563 -3.73 -5.14 8.80
N MET A 564 -2.71 -4.86 7.99
CA MET A 564 -2.65 -5.32 6.59
C MET A 564 -2.23 -6.80 6.54
N ILE A 565 -2.66 -7.51 5.50
CA ILE A 565 -2.06 -8.76 5.03
C ILE A 565 -1.59 -8.54 3.59
N TYR A 566 -0.34 -8.87 3.29
CA TYR A 566 0.19 -8.91 1.92
C TYR A 566 0.54 -10.37 1.55
N VAL A 567 0.44 -10.70 0.26
CA VAL A 567 0.76 -12.01 -0.31
C VAL A 567 1.86 -11.83 -1.36
N TYR A 568 2.96 -12.56 -1.19
CA TYR A 568 4.12 -12.54 -2.07
C TYR A 568 4.23 -13.85 -2.84
N ASP A 569 4.42 -13.77 -4.16
CA ASP A 569 4.91 -14.88 -4.98
C ASP A 569 6.44 -14.88 -4.94
N THR A 570 7.02 -15.93 -4.37
CA THR A 570 8.47 -16.07 -4.17
C THR A 570 9.19 -16.74 -5.35
N ARG A 571 8.50 -17.05 -6.46
CA ARG A 571 9.09 -17.76 -7.61
C ARG A 571 10.04 -16.91 -8.46
N PRO A 572 9.73 -15.63 -8.80
CA PRO A 572 10.65 -14.80 -9.59
C PRO A 572 11.80 -14.27 -8.72
N GLU A 573 12.95 -13.96 -9.34
CA GLU A 573 14.12 -13.41 -8.64
C GLU A 573 13.80 -12.12 -7.86
N LYS A 574 13.05 -11.22 -8.48
CA LYS A 574 12.35 -10.11 -7.82
C LYS A 574 10.92 -10.56 -7.52
N TRP A 575 10.65 -10.87 -6.25
CA TRP A 575 9.33 -11.32 -5.79
C TRP A 575 8.20 -10.39 -6.24
N ALA A 576 7.02 -10.93 -6.54
CA ALA A 576 5.85 -10.13 -6.89
C ALA A 576 4.86 -10.07 -5.72
N VAL A 577 4.26 -8.91 -5.48
CA VAL A 577 3.12 -8.79 -4.54
C VAL A 577 1.84 -9.08 -5.30
N VAL A 578 1.18 -10.17 -4.93
CA VAL A 578 -0.01 -10.70 -5.59
C VAL A 578 -1.27 -10.00 -5.09
N LYS A 579 -1.42 -9.92 -3.76
CA LYS A 579 -2.55 -9.28 -3.08
C LYS A 579 -2.10 -8.46 -1.86
N MET A 580 -2.81 -7.38 -1.54
CA MET A 580 -2.63 -6.60 -0.31
C MET A 580 -3.94 -5.97 0.17
N TRP A 581 -4.39 -6.28 1.39
CA TRP A 581 -5.65 -5.72 1.91
C TRP A 581 -5.59 -5.40 3.41
N LYS A 582 -6.46 -4.48 3.84
CA LYS A 582 -6.70 -4.13 5.24
C LYS A 582 -7.55 -5.22 5.89
N ALA A 583 -6.89 -6.31 6.28
CA ALA A 583 -7.52 -7.51 6.82
C ALA A 583 -8.16 -7.31 8.20
N HIS A 584 -7.55 -6.48 9.05
CA HIS A 584 -7.95 -6.28 10.44
C HIS A 584 -7.82 -4.82 10.87
N SER A 585 -8.52 -4.41 11.92
CA SER A 585 -8.33 -3.08 12.52
C SER A 585 -7.03 -2.99 13.31
N GLY A 586 -6.75 -3.98 14.17
CA GLY A 586 -5.51 -4.12 14.95
C GLY A 586 -4.39 -4.84 14.21
N ALA A 587 -3.29 -5.08 14.91
CA ALA A 587 -2.12 -5.80 14.38
C ALA A 587 -2.45 -7.28 14.13
N VAL A 588 -2.02 -7.85 13.01
CA VAL A 588 -2.25 -9.27 12.68
C VAL A 588 -1.29 -10.14 13.49
N THR A 589 -1.80 -10.83 14.52
CA THR A 589 -0.96 -11.58 15.49
C THR A 589 -0.71 -13.02 15.05
N GLN A 590 -1.65 -13.64 14.33
CA GLN A 590 -1.55 -15.03 13.90
C GLN A 590 -2.02 -15.21 12.45
N LEU A 591 -1.32 -16.08 11.72
CA LEU A 591 -1.75 -16.68 10.45
C LEU A 591 -1.70 -18.21 10.61
N VAL A 592 -2.82 -18.87 10.36
CA VAL A 592 -2.99 -20.32 10.46
C VAL A 592 -3.52 -20.83 9.12
N VAL A 593 -2.87 -21.85 8.56
CA VAL A 593 -3.23 -22.44 7.27
C VAL A 593 -3.79 -23.83 7.51
N ASP A 594 -4.96 -24.13 6.95
CA ASP A 594 -5.57 -25.45 7.04
C ASP A 594 -5.75 -26.07 5.65
N GLU A 595 -5.01 -27.15 5.40
CA GLU A 595 -5.12 -27.98 4.21
C GLU A 595 -6.16 -29.12 4.37
N SER A 596 -6.70 -29.35 5.57
CA SER A 596 -7.66 -30.46 5.78
C SER A 596 -9.03 -30.21 5.13
N GLY A 597 -9.42 -28.93 4.95
CA GLY A 597 -10.54 -28.53 4.09
C GLY A 597 -10.34 -28.80 2.59
N LEU A 598 -9.09 -29.03 2.16
CA LEU A 598 -8.72 -29.37 0.78
C LEU A 598 -8.63 -30.90 0.60
N ILE A 599 -8.00 -31.57 1.56
CA ILE A 599 -7.67 -33.00 1.52
C ILE A 599 -8.88 -33.88 1.89
N ILE A 600 -9.66 -33.48 2.91
CA ILE A 600 -10.64 -34.35 3.58
C ILE A 600 -12.07 -33.92 3.28
N ASP A 601 -12.38 -32.62 3.30
CA ASP A 601 -13.67 -32.11 2.78
C ASP A 601 -13.63 -31.89 1.25
N GLY A 602 -13.38 -32.98 0.53
CA GLY A 602 -13.26 -32.99 -0.94
C GLY A 602 -14.50 -32.53 -1.70
N LYS A 603 -15.64 -32.30 -1.02
CA LYS A 603 -16.83 -31.68 -1.62
C LYS A 603 -16.74 -30.16 -1.73
N LYS A 604 -15.90 -29.52 -0.90
CA LYS A 604 -15.60 -28.08 -0.95
C LYS A 604 -14.21 -27.80 -1.52
N GLY A 605 -13.22 -28.60 -1.12
CA GLY A 605 -11.84 -28.49 -1.59
C GLY A 605 -11.26 -27.10 -1.35
N ARG A 606 -11.23 -26.64 -0.10
CA ARG A 606 -10.76 -25.30 0.27
C ARG A 606 -9.40 -25.37 0.95
N LEU A 607 -8.41 -24.64 0.44
CA LEU A 607 -7.26 -24.22 1.23
C LEU A 607 -7.66 -22.94 1.95
N GLN A 608 -7.73 -22.96 3.27
CA GLN A 608 -8.25 -21.84 4.05
C GLN A 608 -7.19 -21.26 4.98
N VAL A 609 -7.02 -19.94 4.92
CA VAL A 609 -6.12 -19.19 5.79
C VAL A 609 -6.97 -18.44 6.81
N VAL A 610 -6.66 -18.60 8.08
CA VAL A 610 -7.34 -17.94 9.20
C VAL A 610 -6.36 -16.97 9.84
N SER A 611 -6.74 -15.69 9.93
CA SER A 611 -5.91 -14.66 10.56
C SER A 611 -6.60 -14.06 11.79
N GLY A 612 -5.84 -13.88 12.87
CA GLY A 612 -6.30 -13.24 14.10
C GLY A 612 -5.60 -11.91 14.36
N ASP A 613 -6.27 -10.99 15.05
CA ASP A 613 -5.72 -9.68 15.41
C ASP A 613 -5.52 -9.47 16.92
N SER A 614 -4.87 -8.36 17.26
CA SER A 614 -4.61 -7.92 18.64
C SER A 614 -5.87 -7.64 19.47
N ASN A 615 -7.02 -7.47 18.82
CA ASN A 615 -8.30 -7.12 19.44
C ASN A 615 -9.22 -8.34 19.65
N GLY A 616 -8.84 -9.52 19.14
CA GLY A 616 -9.62 -10.74 19.25
C GLY A 616 -10.61 -10.99 18.11
N TYR A 617 -10.43 -10.33 16.95
CA TYR A 617 -11.19 -10.62 15.73
C TYR A 617 -10.49 -11.70 14.90
N ILE A 618 -11.28 -12.44 14.11
CA ILE A 618 -10.80 -13.42 13.13
C ILE A 618 -11.36 -13.10 11.75
N GLY A 619 -10.50 -13.25 10.73
CA GLY A 619 -10.86 -13.30 9.32
C GLY A 619 -10.47 -14.65 8.70
N VAL A 620 -11.25 -15.10 7.71
CA VAL A 620 -11.05 -16.35 6.98
C VAL A 620 -10.95 -16.02 5.49
N TRP A 621 -9.95 -16.57 4.83
CA TRP A 621 -9.52 -16.18 3.48
C TRP A 621 -9.26 -17.41 2.60
N ASP A 622 -9.47 -17.29 1.29
CA ASP A 622 -9.11 -18.33 0.33
C ASP A 622 -7.60 -18.34 0.08
N GLY A 623 -6.94 -19.44 0.48
CA GLY A 623 -5.53 -19.67 0.24
C GLY A 623 -5.20 -20.12 -1.18
N LEU A 624 -6.20 -20.56 -1.98
CA LEU A 624 -6.01 -20.86 -3.40
C LEU A 624 -5.97 -19.59 -4.26
N LEU A 625 -6.44 -18.44 -3.74
CA LEU A 625 -6.62 -17.18 -4.48
C LEU A 625 -7.50 -17.36 -5.73
N THR A 626 -8.55 -18.18 -5.64
CA THR A 626 -9.37 -18.72 -6.74
C THR A 626 -9.78 -17.65 -7.76
N GLU A 627 -10.51 -16.62 -7.33
CA GLU A 627 -11.00 -15.59 -8.25
C GLU A 627 -9.87 -14.74 -8.84
N HIS A 628 -8.79 -14.51 -8.08
CA HIS A 628 -7.61 -13.80 -8.60
C HIS A 628 -6.86 -14.60 -9.68
N TRP A 629 -6.82 -15.94 -9.57
CA TRP A 629 -6.28 -16.79 -10.63
C TRP A 629 -7.14 -16.67 -11.90
N LYS A 630 -8.47 -16.69 -11.78
CA LYS A 630 -9.40 -16.54 -12.91
C LYS A 630 -9.33 -15.16 -13.55
N GLU A 631 -9.33 -14.10 -12.74
CA GLU A 631 -9.06 -12.70 -13.17
C GLU A 631 -7.81 -12.65 -14.05
N CYS A 632 -6.69 -13.25 -13.61
CA CYS A 632 -5.44 -13.29 -14.36
C CYS A 632 -5.55 -14.07 -15.68
N GLN A 633 -6.21 -15.23 -15.73
CA GLN A 633 -6.42 -15.97 -16.98
C GLN A 633 -7.31 -15.20 -17.97
N ILE A 634 -8.35 -14.52 -17.49
CA ILE A 634 -9.23 -13.71 -18.34
C ILE A 634 -8.46 -12.49 -18.88
N LEU A 635 -7.82 -11.71 -18.01
CA LEU A 635 -7.12 -10.47 -18.38
C LEU A 635 -5.93 -10.70 -19.32
N THR A 636 -5.15 -11.77 -19.15
CA THR A 636 -4.06 -12.14 -20.07
C THR A 636 -4.57 -12.52 -21.46
N ARG A 637 -5.80 -13.04 -21.54
CA ARG A 637 -6.49 -13.45 -22.77
C ARG A 637 -7.44 -12.37 -23.29
N SER A 638 -7.26 -11.11 -22.88
CA SER A 638 -8.13 -9.99 -23.25
C SER A 638 -8.25 -9.75 -24.77
N ASN A 639 -7.26 -10.12 -25.59
CA ASN A 639 -7.40 -10.09 -27.05
C ASN A 639 -8.42 -11.11 -27.61
N GLU A 640 -8.88 -12.10 -26.83
CA GLU A 640 -9.96 -13.03 -27.23
C GLU A 640 -11.36 -12.36 -27.16
N TYR A 641 -11.53 -11.28 -26.38
CA TYR A 641 -12.84 -10.65 -26.16
C TYR A 641 -12.89 -9.11 -26.21
N CYS A 642 -11.75 -8.41 -26.24
CA CYS A 642 -11.67 -6.96 -26.41
C CYS A 642 -11.24 -6.57 -27.83
N THR A 643 -11.88 -5.54 -28.40
CA THR A 643 -11.27 -4.70 -29.44
C THR A 643 -10.56 -3.52 -28.79
N TYR A 644 -9.66 -2.87 -29.53
CA TYR A 644 -8.82 -1.79 -28.99
C TYR A 644 -8.61 -0.70 -30.04
N ASP A 645 -8.64 0.54 -29.57
CA ASP A 645 -8.43 1.74 -30.37
C ASP A 645 -7.36 2.63 -29.70
N GLU A 646 -6.77 3.57 -30.44
CA GLU A 646 -5.84 4.55 -29.88
C GLU A 646 -6.56 5.86 -29.56
N ALA A 647 -6.44 6.32 -28.32
CA ALA A 647 -6.88 7.63 -27.87
C ALA A 647 -5.67 8.53 -27.61
N LYS A 648 -5.60 9.67 -28.31
CA LYS A 648 -4.60 10.71 -28.12
C LYS A 648 -4.97 11.61 -26.94
N ILE A 649 -4.06 11.77 -26.00
CA ILE A 649 -4.26 12.57 -24.79
C ILE A 649 -3.20 13.67 -24.71
N MET A 650 -3.64 14.93 -24.66
CA MET A 650 -2.78 16.08 -24.37
C MET A 650 -2.98 16.53 -22.93
N ILE A 651 -1.89 16.56 -22.15
CA ILE A 651 -1.89 17.04 -20.76
C ILE A 651 -1.05 18.32 -20.68
N CYS A 652 -1.66 19.38 -20.20
CA CYS A 652 -1.10 20.72 -20.08
C CYS A 652 -1.09 21.15 -18.62
N SER A 653 0.06 21.56 -18.06
CA SER A 653 0.17 22.05 -16.69
C SER A 653 0.88 23.41 -16.62
N TRP A 654 0.42 24.29 -15.74
CA TRP A 654 1.07 25.58 -15.46
C TRP A 654 0.73 26.12 -14.07
N ASN A 655 1.74 26.39 -13.24
CA ASN A 655 1.60 27.27 -12.08
C ASN A 655 1.60 28.73 -12.56
N ILE A 656 0.55 29.51 -12.24
CA ILE A 656 0.29 30.81 -12.84
C ILE A 656 0.58 32.03 -11.96
N ASP A 657 1.19 31.86 -10.78
CA ASP A 657 1.57 33.00 -9.89
C ASP A 657 0.41 34.00 -9.68
N ALA A 658 -0.76 33.47 -9.31
CA ALA A 658 -2.00 34.21 -9.09
C ALA A 658 -2.50 35.10 -10.25
N ASN A 659 -1.97 34.93 -11.47
CA ASN A 659 -2.36 35.72 -12.63
C ASN A 659 -3.83 35.52 -13.02
N LYS A 660 -4.32 36.48 -13.81
CA LYS A 660 -5.62 36.39 -14.46
C LYS A 660 -5.45 36.47 -15.98
N PRO A 661 -6.37 35.91 -16.79
CA PRO A 661 -6.20 35.91 -18.24
C PRO A 661 -6.15 37.32 -18.86
N GLU A 662 -6.80 38.32 -18.25
CA GLU A 662 -6.79 39.72 -18.72
C GLU A 662 -5.46 40.45 -18.44
N LYS A 663 -4.55 39.86 -17.64
CA LYS A 663 -3.19 40.38 -17.41
C LYS A 663 -2.16 39.87 -18.41
N LEU A 664 -2.45 38.76 -19.11
CA LEU A 664 -1.51 38.12 -20.03
C LEU A 664 -1.18 39.07 -21.19
N THR A 665 0.10 39.24 -21.51
CA THR A 665 0.52 40.06 -22.67
C THR A 665 0.03 39.45 -23.99
N LYS A 666 0.17 40.18 -25.10
CA LYS A 666 -0.16 39.62 -26.42
C LYS A 666 0.74 38.42 -26.73
N GLU A 667 1.98 38.49 -26.29
CA GLU A 667 3.03 37.49 -26.43
C GLU A 667 2.70 36.25 -25.57
N ASP A 668 2.34 36.42 -24.30
CA ASP A 668 1.83 35.32 -23.44
C ASP A 668 0.60 34.65 -24.07
N ASN A 669 -0.34 35.43 -24.61
CA ASN A 669 -1.53 34.89 -25.29
C ASN A 669 -1.20 34.09 -26.56
N ASN A 670 -0.04 34.29 -27.17
CA ASN A 670 0.41 33.48 -28.31
C ASN A 670 1.10 32.19 -27.83
N GLU A 671 1.92 32.27 -26.79
CA GLU A 671 2.55 31.09 -26.18
C GLU A 671 1.50 30.17 -25.51
N VAL A 672 0.44 30.73 -24.93
CA VAL A 672 -0.70 29.96 -24.42
C VAL A 672 -1.52 29.30 -25.54
N ARG A 673 -1.60 29.91 -26.74
CA ARG A 673 -2.16 29.24 -27.93
C ARG A 673 -1.29 28.07 -28.38
N LYS A 674 0.05 28.21 -28.40
CA LYS A 674 0.97 27.08 -28.67
C LYS A 674 0.83 25.96 -27.62
N TRP A 675 0.75 26.33 -26.34
CA TRP A 675 0.61 25.40 -25.21
C TRP A 675 -0.65 24.54 -25.28
N LEU A 676 -1.79 25.16 -25.60
CA LEU A 676 -3.09 24.49 -25.76
C LEU A 676 -3.37 24.03 -27.21
N GLY A 677 -2.44 24.28 -28.13
CA GLY A 677 -2.46 23.90 -29.54
C GLY A 677 -1.38 22.86 -29.88
N GLY A 678 -0.91 22.15 -28.86
CA GLY A 678 0.34 21.40 -28.92
C GLY A 678 0.26 20.07 -29.67
N MET A 679 -0.93 19.49 -29.82
CA MET A 679 -1.16 18.18 -30.43
C MET A 679 -2.07 18.32 -31.64
N GLU A 680 -1.79 17.58 -32.72
CA GLU A 680 -2.72 17.48 -33.84
C GLU A 680 -3.87 16.52 -33.50
N ASP A 681 -5.08 17.08 -33.42
CA ASP A 681 -6.34 16.36 -33.20
C ASP A 681 -6.31 15.38 -32.00
N PRO A 682 -6.18 15.86 -30.75
CA PRO A 682 -6.34 15.05 -29.54
C PRO A 682 -7.79 14.53 -29.37
N ASP A 683 -7.96 13.37 -28.75
CA ASP A 683 -9.27 12.90 -28.30
C ASP A 683 -9.65 13.57 -26.97
N ILE A 684 -8.65 13.73 -26.09
CA ILE A 684 -8.80 14.26 -24.73
C ILE A 684 -7.76 15.38 -24.49
N ILE A 685 -8.20 16.53 -23.98
CA ILE A 685 -7.32 17.63 -23.52
C ILE A 685 -7.54 17.87 -22.02
N VAL A 686 -6.47 17.80 -21.25
CA VAL A 686 -6.46 17.98 -19.79
C VAL A 686 -5.64 19.21 -19.45
N VAL A 687 -6.25 20.20 -18.79
CA VAL A 687 -5.56 21.42 -18.35
C VAL A 687 -5.56 21.49 -16.82
N GLY A 688 -4.38 21.37 -16.22
CA GLY A 688 -4.11 21.60 -14.80
C GLY A 688 -3.48 22.97 -14.57
N ILE A 689 -4.03 23.74 -13.64
CA ILE A 689 -3.50 25.04 -13.20
C ILE A 689 -3.22 24.98 -11.70
N GLN A 690 -2.12 25.62 -11.29
CA GLN A 690 -1.73 25.81 -9.90
C GLN A 690 -1.56 27.32 -9.57
N GLU A 691 -1.74 27.67 -8.30
CA GLU A 691 -1.78 29.06 -7.78
C GLU A 691 -2.70 30.00 -8.56
N ILE A 692 -3.92 29.56 -8.86
CA ILE A 692 -4.97 30.41 -9.48
C ILE A 692 -5.47 31.56 -8.58
N VAL A 693 -4.97 31.66 -7.34
CA VAL A 693 -5.39 32.62 -6.30
C VAL A 693 -4.16 33.17 -5.55
N ASP A 694 -4.14 34.48 -5.33
CA ASP A 694 -3.18 35.17 -4.47
C ASP A 694 -3.52 34.90 -3.01
N LEU A 695 -2.60 34.25 -2.28
CA LEU A 695 -2.73 33.93 -0.86
C LEU A 695 -1.68 34.65 0.01
N GLU A 696 -0.65 35.26 -0.61
CA GLU A 696 0.35 36.07 0.09
C GLU A 696 -0.23 37.45 0.47
N SER A 697 -1.28 37.90 -0.22
CA SER A 697 -2.12 39.01 0.20
C SER A 697 -2.80 38.72 1.55
N LYS A 698 -2.10 39.09 2.63
CA LYS A 698 -2.55 39.07 4.04
C LYS A 698 -3.99 39.61 4.21
N LYS A 699 -4.42 40.49 3.31
CA LYS A 699 -5.73 41.14 3.26
C LYS A 699 -6.88 40.25 2.78
N GLN A 700 -6.62 39.13 2.09
CA GLN A 700 -7.66 38.15 1.69
C GLN A 700 -7.71 36.98 2.67
N THR A 701 -6.57 36.37 3.01
CA THR A 701 -6.49 35.23 3.94
C THR A 701 -7.05 35.55 5.33
N ALA A 702 -6.82 36.76 5.85
CA ALA A 702 -7.41 37.21 7.12
C ALA A 702 -8.91 37.59 7.04
N ARG A 703 -9.54 37.61 5.86
CA ARG A 703 -10.97 37.91 5.70
C ARG A 703 -11.85 36.68 5.71
N SER A 704 -11.38 35.56 5.15
CA SER A 704 -12.15 34.30 5.10
C SER A 704 -12.22 33.59 6.46
N LEU A 705 -11.23 33.78 7.33
CA LEU A 705 -11.10 33.00 8.57
C LEU A 705 -11.95 33.50 9.75
N PHE A 706 -12.36 34.78 9.78
CA PHE A 706 -12.87 35.41 11.02
C PHE A 706 -14.32 35.93 10.99
N PHE A 707 -14.98 36.03 9.82
CA PHE A 707 -16.33 36.61 9.75
C PHE A 707 -17.26 35.90 8.76
N LYS A 708 -18.28 35.17 9.25
CA LYS A 708 -19.27 34.44 8.42
C LYS A 708 -19.77 35.24 7.21
N LYS A 709 -20.19 36.50 7.42
CA LYS A 709 -20.74 37.41 6.39
C LYS A 709 -19.72 37.97 5.38
N LYS A 710 -18.47 37.47 5.38
CA LYS A 710 -17.40 37.77 4.41
C LYS A 710 -16.80 36.50 3.78
N VAL A 711 -17.26 35.31 4.21
CA VAL A 711 -16.93 34.04 3.54
C VAL A 711 -17.60 34.01 2.17
N GLU A 712 -18.89 34.38 2.10
CA GLU A 712 -19.66 34.50 0.86
C GLU A 712 -18.97 35.40 -0.18
N GLU A 713 -18.53 36.61 0.22
CA GLU A 713 -17.77 37.56 -0.63
C GLU A 713 -16.44 36.96 -1.14
N ALA A 714 -15.76 36.15 -0.32
CA ALA A 714 -14.52 35.48 -0.72
C ALA A 714 -14.79 34.30 -1.68
N GLU A 715 -15.83 33.52 -1.44
CA GLU A 715 -16.26 32.41 -2.30
C GLU A 715 -16.76 32.89 -3.67
N GLU A 716 -17.46 34.02 -3.73
CA GLU A 716 -17.82 34.69 -5.00
C GLU A 716 -16.57 35.10 -5.80
N VAL A 717 -15.58 35.72 -5.15
CA VAL A 717 -14.32 36.16 -5.80
C VAL A 717 -13.50 34.96 -6.30
N LEU A 718 -13.47 33.86 -5.55
CA LEU A 718 -12.86 32.60 -5.98
C LEU A 718 -13.60 32.00 -7.19
N THR A 719 -14.92 31.88 -7.10
CA THR A 719 -15.80 31.39 -8.18
C THR A 719 -15.60 32.19 -9.47
N HIS A 720 -15.48 33.51 -9.35
CA HIS A 720 -15.18 34.39 -10.49
C HIS A 720 -13.79 34.15 -11.10
N ARG A 721 -12.74 33.94 -10.29
CA ARG A 721 -11.39 33.59 -10.80
C ARG A 721 -11.40 32.27 -11.58
N TYR A 722 -12.05 31.23 -11.07
CA TYR A 722 -12.18 29.94 -11.78
C TYR A 722 -12.96 30.10 -13.08
N LYS A 723 -14.05 30.88 -13.09
CA LYS A 723 -14.83 31.15 -14.30
C LYS A 723 -14.03 31.91 -15.37
N LEU A 724 -13.26 32.93 -15.00
CA LEU A 724 -12.41 33.67 -15.95
C LEU A 724 -11.43 32.73 -16.67
N TRP A 725 -10.78 31.82 -15.94
CA TRP A 725 -9.88 30.84 -16.54
C TRP A 725 -10.62 29.77 -17.36
N HIS A 726 -11.76 29.26 -16.89
CA HIS A 726 -12.62 28.36 -17.67
C HIS A 726 -13.00 28.97 -19.03
N ASP A 727 -13.62 30.15 -19.02
CA ASP A 727 -14.14 30.81 -20.23
C ASP A 727 -12.99 31.18 -21.20
N TYR A 728 -11.82 31.52 -20.66
CA TYR A 728 -10.60 31.76 -21.43
C TYR A 728 -10.04 30.48 -22.08
N LEU A 729 -9.96 29.35 -21.35
CA LEU A 729 -9.49 28.07 -21.88
C LEU A 729 -10.41 27.53 -22.98
N VAL A 730 -11.74 27.59 -22.77
CA VAL A 730 -12.75 27.22 -23.77
C VAL A 730 -12.56 28.03 -25.05
N ARG A 731 -12.34 29.35 -24.94
CA ARG A 731 -12.06 30.21 -26.10
C ARG A 731 -10.76 29.82 -26.81
N VAL A 732 -9.66 29.59 -26.10
CA VAL A 732 -8.37 29.25 -26.75
C VAL A 732 -8.41 27.88 -27.44
N ILE A 733 -9.05 26.87 -26.85
CA ILE A 733 -9.25 25.57 -27.50
C ILE A 733 -10.17 25.71 -28.73
N GLY A 734 -11.22 26.52 -28.66
CA GLY A 734 -12.06 26.86 -29.81
C GLY A 734 -11.34 27.65 -30.92
N GLU A 735 -10.36 28.48 -30.57
CA GLU A 735 -9.48 29.18 -31.53
C GLU A 735 -8.46 28.24 -32.20
N ASN A 736 -7.97 27.23 -31.47
CA ASN A 736 -6.95 26.30 -31.95
C ASN A 736 -7.51 25.17 -32.83
N TYR A 737 -8.67 24.59 -32.46
CA TYR A 737 -9.24 23.40 -33.13
C TYR A 737 -10.61 23.63 -33.78
N GLY A 738 -11.16 24.84 -33.66
CA GLY A 738 -12.48 25.19 -34.19
C GLY A 738 -13.57 25.24 -33.12
N ALA A 739 -14.54 26.13 -33.34
CA ALA A 739 -15.67 26.32 -32.44
C ALA A 739 -16.51 25.02 -32.32
N HIS A 740 -16.82 24.63 -31.08
CA HIS A 740 -17.58 23.42 -30.74
C HIS A 740 -16.92 22.07 -31.09
N ALA A 741 -15.66 22.04 -31.53
CA ALA A 741 -14.92 20.79 -31.77
C ALA A 741 -14.66 19.98 -30.48
N TYR A 742 -14.68 20.64 -29.31
CA TYR A 742 -14.47 20.02 -27.99
C TYR A 742 -15.55 20.47 -27.00
N THR A 743 -15.89 19.56 -26.08
CA THR A 743 -16.83 19.76 -24.98
C THR A 743 -16.11 19.60 -23.64
N VAL A 744 -16.33 20.52 -22.69
CA VAL A 744 -15.85 20.36 -21.31
C VAL A 744 -16.68 19.28 -20.63
N ILE A 745 -16.07 18.15 -20.30
CA ILE A 745 -16.73 17.07 -19.57
C ILE A 745 -16.72 17.29 -18.06
N LYS A 746 -15.69 17.99 -17.54
CA LYS A 746 -15.55 18.30 -16.12
C LYS A 746 -14.61 19.47 -15.88
N THR A 747 -15.02 20.33 -14.94
CA THR A 747 -14.14 21.27 -14.25
C THR A 747 -14.16 20.94 -12.75
N GLU A 748 -13.03 21.05 -12.07
CA GLU A 748 -12.91 20.92 -10.62
C GLU A 748 -11.83 21.84 -10.05
N HIS A 749 -11.94 22.23 -8.78
CA HIS A 749 -10.99 23.15 -8.16
C HIS A 749 -10.77 22.90 -6.66
N MET A 750 -9.63 23.36 -6.13
CA MET A 750 -9.30 23.33 -4.71
C MET A 750 -8.34 24.46 -4.34
N VAL A 751 -8.89 25.61 -3.94
CA VAL A 751 -8.18 26.82 -3.48
C VAL A 751 -7.15 27.35 -4.50
N GLY A 752 -5.93 26.80 -4.50
CA GLY A 752 -4.89 27.17 -5.45
C GLY A 752 -4.92 26.34 -6.75
N LEU A 753 -5.58 25.18 -6.75
CA LEU A 753 -5.62 24.28 -7.91
C LEU A 753 -6.93 24.43 -8.70
N PHE A 754 -6.84 24.27 -10.01
CA PHE A 754 -7.96 24.22 -10.93
C PHE A 754 -7.67 23.21 -12.05
N SER A 755 -8.64 22.37 -12.39
CA SER A 755 -8.53 21.33 -13.42
C SER A 755 -9.71 21.41 -14.38
N CYS A 756 -9.46 21.39 -15.68
CA CYS A 756 -10.50 21.37 -16.71
C CYS A 756 -10.17 20.30 -17.76
N ILE A 757 -11.13 19.42 -18.03
CA ILE A 757 -10.98 18.34 -19.03
C ILE A 757 -12.00 18.53 -20.14
N PHE A 758 -11.47 18.52 -21.37
CA PHE A 758 -12.18 18.59 -22.62
C PHE A 758 -12.08 17.23 -23.31
N VAL A 759 -13.17 16.78 -23.93
CA VAL A 759 -13.17 15.66 -24.88
C VAL A 759 -13.71 16.16 -26.20
N ARG A 760 -13.20 15.62 -27.31
CA ARG A 760 -13.67 15.93 -28.66
C ARG A 760 -15.18 15.67 -28.75
N THR A 761 -15.94 16.60 -29.33
CA THR A 761 -17.42 16.59 -29.22
C THR A 761 -18.08 15.37 -29.87
N VAL A 762 -17.43 14.73 -30.85
CA VAL A 762 -17.92 13.49 -31.49
C VAL A 762 -17.69 12.23 -30.63
N ASP A 763 -16.80 12.30 -29.64
CA ASP A 763 -16.43 11.21 -28.75
C ASP A 763 -17.16 11.27 -27.40
N ILE A 764 -18.09 12.22 -27.22
CA ILE A 764 -18.80 12.43 -25.96
C ILE A 764 -19.59 11.20 -25.49
N ASP A 765 -20.18 10.44 -26.43
CA ASP A 765 -20.93 9.21 -26.13
C ASP A 765 -20.01 8.04 -25.72
N ARG A 766 -18.69 8.16 -25.90
CA ARG A 766 -17.68 7.21 -25.41
C ARG A 766 -17.31 7.49 -23.93
N VAL A 767 -17.74 8.62 -23.36
CA VAL A 767 -17.38 9.06 -22.01
C VAL A 767 -18.51 8.75 -21.03
N ILE A 768 -18.23 7.90 -20.03
CA ILE A 768 -19.18 7.60 -18.94
C ILE A 768 -18.56 7.75 -17.56
N ASN A 769 -19.42 7.86 -16.53
CA ASN A 769 -19.04 7.87 -15.12
C ASN A 769 -17.99 8.96 -14.74
N VAL A 770 -18.19 10.19 -15.21
CA VAL A 770 -17.32 11.33 -14.89
C VAL A 770 -17.50 11.76 -13.43
N GLU A 771 -16.40 11.80 -12.67
CA GLU A 771 -16.39 12.11 -11.24
C GLU A 771 -15.11 12.85 -10.84
N SER A 772 -15.11 13.49 -9.67
CA SER A 772 -13.96 14.21 -9.13
C SER A 772 -13.86 14.12 -7.61
N THR A 773 -12.65 14.30 -7.09
CA THR A 773 -12.36 14.34 -5.65
C THR A 773 -11.11 15.20 -5.36
N CYS A 774 -11.03 15.76 -4.16
CA CYS A 774 -10.01 16.76 -3.80
C CYS A 774 -9.38 16.45 -2.43
N VAL A 775 -8.05 16.36 -2.38
CA VAL A 775 -7.28 16.04 -1.16
C VAL A 775 -6.42 17.23 -0.76
N LYS A 776 -6.59 17.73 0.48
CA LYS A 776 -5.76 18.80 1.07
C LYS A 776 -4.62 18.20 1.89
N THR A 777 -3.38 18.63 1.66
CA THR A 777 -2.20 18.08 2.36
C THR A 777 -1.48 19.06 3.29
N GLY A 778 -1.78 20.36 3.21
CA GLY A 778 -1.11 21.42 3.98
C GLY A 778 -1.21 21.27 5.51
N LEU A 779 -0.36 22.03 6.21
CA LEU A 779 -0.01 21.87 7.64
C LEU A 779 -1.18 21.42 8.54
N LYS A 780 -0.99 20.26 9.20
CA LYS A 780 -1.93 19.68 10.15
C LYS A 780 -1.66 20.22 11.56
N VAL A 781 -2.62 20.96 12.11
CA VAL A 781 -2.64 21.40 13.51
C VAL A 781 -3.92 20.87 14.14
N MET A 782 -3.82 20.25 15.33
CA MET A 782 -4.97 19.63 16.03
C MET A 782 -5.86 18.76 15.11
N ASN A 783 -5.23 17.90 14.31
CA ASN A 783 -5.88 17.01 13.33
C ASN A 783 -6.71 17.69 12.20
N LYS A 784 -6.53 18.99 11.96
CA LYS A 784 -7.09 19.71 10.80
C LYS A 784 -5.97 20.31 9.96
N SER A 785 -6.04 20.11 8.64
CA SER A 785 -5.17 20.83 7.69
C SER A 785 -5.65 22.27 7.56
N ILE A 786 -4.90 23.22 8.11
CA ILE A 786 -5.25 24.65 8.11
C ILE A 786 -5.12 25.26 6.70
N HIS A 787 -4.17 24.76 5.91
CA HIS A 787 -3.81 25.34 4.61
C HIS A 787 -4.29 24.45 3.45
N GLY A 788 -5.36 24.87 2.78
CA GLY A 788 -5.99 24.13 1.69
C GLY A 788 -5.38 24.35 0.29
N ASN A 789 -4.26 25.06 0.18
CA ASN A 789 -3.62 25.46 -1.07
C ASN A 789 -2.58 24.46 -1.62
N LYS A 790 -2.25 23.42 -0.85
CA LYS A 790 -1.40 22.29 -1.25
C LYS A 790 -2.19 20.98 -1.15
N GLY A 791 -1.92 20.06 -2.06
CA GLY A 791 -2.62 18.78 -2.22
C GLY A 791 -2.89 18.46 -3.68
N GLY A 792 -4.05 17.86 -3.98
CA GLY A 792 -4.39 17.45 -5.34
C GLY A 792 -5.89 17.43 -5.66
N VAL A 793 -6.20 17.65 -6.94
CA VAL A 793 -7.53 17.54 -7.55
C VAL A 793 -7.48 16.38 -8.55
N ALA A 794 -8.25 15.32 -8.30
CA ALA A 794 -8.33 14.16 -9.16
C ALA A 794 -9.69 14.11 -9.88
N ILE A 795 -9.68 13.92 -11.20
CA ILE A 795 -10.87 13.72 -12.04
C ILE A 795 -10.75 12.35 -12.70
N ARG A 796 -11.81 11.54 -12.64
CA ARG A 796 -11.86 10.23 -13.30
C ARG A 796 -13.06 10.10 -14.23
N PHE A 797 -12.93 9.24 -15.23
CA PHE A 797 -14.01 8.80 -16.10
C PHE A 797 -13.64 7.47 -16.75
N VAL A 798 -14.59 6.86 -17.45
CA VAL A 798 -14.34 5.75 -18.37
C VAL A 798 -14.47 6.30 -19.79
N TYR A 799 -13.52 5.94 -20.65
CA TYR A 799 -13.54 6.23 -22.09
C TYR A 799 -13.53 4.90 -22.82
N ASP A 800 -14.49 4.68 -23.72
CA ASP A 800 -14.86 3.34 -24.17
C ASP A 800 -15.17 2.45 -22.95
N HIS A 801 -14.48 1.33 -22.77
CA HIS A 801 -14.52 0.51 -21.55
C HIS A 801 -13.19 0.57 -20.75
N SER A 802 -12.38 1.62 -20.94
CA SER A 802 -11.12 1.83 -20.23
C SER A 802 -11.21 2.95 -19.20
N SER A 803 -10.67 2.73 -18.00
CA SER A 803 -10.75 3.72 -16.91
C SER A 803 -9.53 4.65 -16.88
N LEU A 804 -9.80 5.97 -16.83
CA LEU A 804 -8.79 7.02 -16.76
C LEU A 804 -8.96 7.85 -15.49
N CYS A 805 -7.84 8.24 -14.87
CA CYS A 805 -7.82 9.19 -13.76
C CYS A 805 -6.68 10.21 -13.94
N PHE A 806 -7.03 11.49 -13.91
CA PHE A 806 -6.13 12.62 -14.07
C PHE A 806 -6.02 13.40 -12.77
N VAL A 807 -4.81 13.53 -12.25
CA VAL A 807 -4.50 14.22 -11.01
C VAL A 807 -3.71 15.48 -11.31
N ASN A 808 -4.21 16.62 -10.86
CA ASN A 808 -3.49 17.89 -10.78
C ASN A 808 -3.02 18.06 -9.34
N CYS A 809 -1.71 18.23 -9.15
CA CYS A 809 -1.04 18.30 -7.85
C CYS A 809 -0.40 19.67 -7.62
N HIS A 810 -0.34 20.08 -6.36
CA HIS A 810 0.54 21.12 -5.86
C HIS A 810 1.11 20.67 -4.52
N LEU A 811 2.35 20.18 -4.51
CA LEU A 811 3.00 19.61 -3.33
C LEU A 811 3.80 20.66 -2.54
N ALA A 812 4.23 20.32 -1.32
CA ALA A 812 5.02 21.19 -0.45
C ALA A 812 6.26 21.78 -1.13
N ALA A 813 6.41 23.10 -1.08
CA ALA A 813 7.51 23.84 -1.70
C ALA A 813 8.81 23.78 -0.87
N GLY A 814 9.90 24.35 -1.40
CA GLY A 814 11.17 24.56 -0.67
C GLY A 814 12.18 23.42 -0.80
N GLN A 815 13.47 23.73 -0.61
CA GLN A 815 14.59 22.87 -0.98
C GLN A 815 14.69 21.60 -0.12
N SER A 816 14.44 21.71 1.19
CA SER A 816 14.56 20.65 2.20
C SER A 816 13.36 19.68 2.28
N HIS A 817 12.16 20.13 1.90
CA HIS A 817 10.89 19.43 2.17
C HIS A 817 10.59 18.21 1.28
N VAL A 818 11.61 17.45 0.86
CA VAL A 818 11.48 16.23 0.04
C VAL A 818 10.57 15.19 0.71
N GLN A 819 10.75 14.96 2.01
CA GLN A 819 9.92 14.00 2.76
C GLN A 819 8.45 14.43 2.82
N GLN A 820 8.18 15.74 2.93
CA GLN A 820 6.81 16.25 2.89
C GLN A 820 6.19 16.08 1.51
N ARG A 821 6.92 16.34 0.40
CA ARG A 821 6.43 16.06 -0.96
C ARG A 821 6.10 14.58 -1.18
N ASN A 822 6.90 13.67 -0.64
CA ASN A 822 6.61 12.24 -0.67
C ASN A 822 5.31 11.92 0.07
N ALA A 823 5.13 12.47 1.28
CA ALA A 823 3.95 12.27 2.11
C ALA A 823 2.68 12.92 1.54
N ASP A 824 2.80 14.08 0.89
CA ASP A 824 1.72 14.73 0.16
C ASP A 824 1.24 13.85 -1.00
N ALA A 825 2.17 13.37 -1.83
CA ALA A 825 1.86 12.51 -2.98
C ALA A 825 1.26 11.15 -2.54
N GLU A 826 1.80 10.55 -1.48
CA GLU A 826 1.24 9.33 -0.87
C GLU A 826 -0.17 9.58 -0.31
N GLY A 827 -0.36 10.69 0.40
CA GLY A 827 -1.66 11.08 0.96
C GLY A 827 -2.73 11.30 -0.12
N ILE A 828 -2.37 11.97 -1.22
CA ILE A 828 -3.27 12.14 -2.39
C ILE A 828 -3.66 10.77 -2.96
N LEU A 829 -2.70 9.89 -3.24
CA LEU A 829 -2.96 8.58 -3.84
C LEU A 829 -3.76 7.62 -2.94
N GLN A 830 -3.71 7.77 -1.62
CA GLN A 830 -4.40 6.90 -0.65
C GLN A 830 -5.74 7.45 -0.14
N THR A 831 -5.96 8.77 -0.18
CA THR A 831 -7.17 9.40 0.41
C THR A 831 -8.09 10.07 -0.60
N ALA A 832 -7.69 10.18 -1.87
CA ALA A 832 -8.58 10.57 -2.96
C ALA A 832 -9.60 9.47 -3.24
N THR A 833 -10.81 9.63 -2.69
CA THR A 833 -11.90 8.66 -2.82
C THR A 833 -12.96 9.09 -3.84
N PHE A 834 -13.43 8.12 -4.62
CA PHE A 834 -14.56 8.20 -5.55
C PHE A 834 -15.64 7.17 -5.16
N GLN A 835 -16.84 7.27 -5.75
CA GLN A 835 -17.87 6.24 -5.60
C GLN A 835 -17.40 4.89 -6.17
N PRO A 836 -17.50 3.78 -5.42
CA PRO A 836 -17.28 2.43 -5.94
C PRO A 836 -18.22 2.11 -7.12
N ARG A 837 -17.71 1.34 -8.08
CA ARG A 837 -18.43 0.88 -9.26
C ARG A 837 -18.11 -0.59 -9.53
N ASP A 838 -19.16 -1.40 -9.57
CA ASP A 838 -19.09 -2.79 -10.04
C ASP A 838 -19.13 -2.81 -11.58
N TYR A 839 -17.99 -2.50 -12.19
CA TYR A 839 -17.79 -2.58 -13.63
C TYR A 839 -16.70 -3.60 -13.96
N VAL A 840 -17.16 -4.77 -14.40
CA VAL A 840 -16.33 -5.89 -14.85
C VAL A 840 -15.28 -5.42 -15.87
N ASP A 841 -14.02 -5.78 -15.63
CA ASP A 841 -12.82 -5.47 -16.41
C ASP A 841 -12.48 -3.97 -16.61
N VAL A 842 -13.33 -3.01 -16.23
CA VAL A 842 -13.06 -1.57 -16.43
C VAL A 842 -11.95 -1.05 -15.52
N PHE A 843 -11.82 -1.62 -14.31
CA PHE A 843 -10.81 -1.23 -13.33
C PHE A 843 -9.69 -2.29 -13.20
N SER A 844 -8.50 -1.82 -12.85
CA SER A 844 -7.30 -2.62 -12.62
C SER A 844 -7.21 -3.17 -11.20
N HIS A 845 -6.45 -4.24 -11.05
CA HIS A 845 -5.93 -4.76 -9.78
C HIS A 845 -6.99 -5.09 -8.70
N GLY A 846 -8.18 -5.54 -9.13
CA GLY A 846 -9.28 -5.84 -8.20
C GLY A 846 -9.77 -4.59 -7.43
N GLY A 847 -9.58 -3.40 -8.00
CA GLY A 847 -10.20 -2.17 -7.54
C GLY A 847 -11.62 -2.00 -8.09
N ASP A 848 -12.42 -1.21 -7.39
CA ASP A 848 -13.80 -0.83 -7.72
C ASP A 848 -13.87 0.61 -8.26
N GLY A 849 -12.72 1.18 -8.64
CA GLY A 849 -12.59 2.56 -9.07
C GLY A 849 -12.72 3.60 -7.96
N SER A 850 -12.77 3.23 -6.68
CA SER A 850 -12.88 4.19 -5.57
C SER A 850 -11.57 4.88 -5.18
N LEU A 851 -10.40 4.41 -5.62
CA LEU A 851 -9.11 5.10 -5.47
C LEU A 851 -8.46 5.38 -6.84
N ILE A 852 -7.54 6.35 -6.89
CA ILE A 852 -6.80 6.74 -8.10
C ILE A 852 -6.16 5.52 -8.79
N LEU A 853 -5.43 4.69 -8.03
CA LEU A 853 -4.60 3.60 -8.58
C LEU A 853 -5.39 2.41 -9.15
N ASP A 854 -6.71 2.34 -8.90
CA ASP A 854 -7.63 1.36 -9.48
C ASP A 854 -7.85 1.57 -10.98
N HIS A 855 -7.55 2.76 -11.50
CA HIS A 855 -7.79 3.09 -12.90
C HIS A 855 -6.67 2.50 -13.77
N GLU A 856 -7.00 2.04 -14.99
CA GLU A 856 -6.03 1.47 -15.93
C GLU A 856 -4.94 2.49 -16.29
N PHE A 857 -5.39 3.73 -16.54
CA PHE A 857 -4.56 4.84 -16.96
C PHE A 857 -4.61 5.96 -15.91
N CYS A 858 -3.59 6.06 -15.06
CA CYS A 858 -3.45 7.15 -14.10
C CYS A 858 -2.41 8.16 -14.60
N PHE A 859 -2.78 9.43 -14.71
CA PHE A 859 -1.86 10.53 -15.00
C PHE A 859 -1.76 11.45 -13.80
N LEU A 860 -0.54 11.81 -13.38
CA LEU A 860 -0.29 12.72 -12.28
C LEU A 860 0.59 13.87 -12.77
N SER A 861 0.07 15.08 -12.68
CA SER A 861 0.67 16.29 -13.26
C SER A 861 0.56 17.46 -12.28
N GLY A 862 1.36 18.51 -12.49
CA GLY A 862 1.28 19.73 -11.68
C GLY A 862 2.62 20.20 -11.14
N ASP A 863 2.57 21.18 -10.25
CA ASP A 863 3.73 21.65 -9.49
C ASP A 863 4.04 20.64 -8.36
N LEU A 864 4.90 19.68 -8.68
CA LEU A 864 5.36 18.68 -7.72
C LEU A 864 6.47 19.22 -6.82
N ASN A 865 6.96 20.44 -7.08
CA ASN A 865 7.89 21.21 -6.25
C ASN A 865 9.24 20.53 -5.89
N TYR A 866 9.58 19.40 -6.52
CA TYR A 866 10.90 18.76 -6.38
C TYR A 866 11.99 19.63 -7.03
N ARG A 867 13.17 19.67 -6.41
CA ARG A 867 14.24 20.60 -6.75
C ARG A 867 15.51 19.88 -7.19
N ILE A 868 16.45 20.60 -7.79
CA ILE A 868 17.80 20.08 -8.09
C ILE A 868 18.69 20.32 -6.85
N LYS A 869 19.38 19.28 -6.37
CA LYS A 869 20.22 19.33 -5.15
C LYS A 869 21.69 19.73 -5.43
N MET A 870 21.87 20.79 -6.23
CA MET A 870 23.17 21.29 -6.68
C MET A 870 23.33 22.78 -6.31
N ASN A 871 24.57 23.30 -6.23
CA ASN A 871 24.82 24.73 -6.03
C ASN A 871 24.26 25.56 -7.21
N ARG A 872 23.69 26.73 -6.93
CA ARG A 872 23.07 27.62 -7.94
C ARG A 872 24.02 27.95 -9.10
N ASN A 873 25.27 28.27 -8.79
CA ASN A 873 26.25 28.72 -9.78
C ASN A 873 26.70 27.56 -10.68
N ASP A 874 26.76 26.33 -10.17
CA ASP A 874 26.96 25.13 -10.99
C ASP A 874 25.76 24.85 -11.90
N VAL A 875 24.53 24.98 -11.39
CA VAL A 875 23.32 24.83 -12.21
C VAL A 875 23.29 25.88 -13.33
N LEU A 876 23.60 27.14 -13.05
CA LEU A 876 23.68 28.19 -14.07
C LEU A 876 24.80 27.94 -15.08
N ARG A 877 25.99 27.50 -14.65
CA ARG A 877 27.09 27.11 -15.56
C ARG A 877 26.69 25.95 -16.48
N LEU A 878 25.96 24.95 -15.98
CA LEU A 878 25.42 23.86 -16.80
C LEU A 878 24.35 24.38 -17.77
N LEU A 879 23.43 25.24 -17.35
CA LEU A 879 22.39 25.80 -18.22
C LEU A 879 22.94 26.78 -19.28
N ALA A 880 24.12 27.36 -19.05
CA ALA A 880 24.85 28.18 -20.02
C ALA A 880 25.57 27.35 -21.09
N SER A 881 25.70 26.03 -20.92
CA SER A 881 26.33 25.10 -21.86
C SER A 881 25.62 25.06 -23.21
N THR A 882 26.39 25.11 -24.29
CA THR A 882 25.90 24.88 -25.67
C THR A 882 25.54 23.41 -25.91
N ASP A 883 26.18 22.48 -25.19
CA ASP A 883 25.73 21.10 -25.06
C ASP A 883 24.65 21.04 -23.97
N LYS A 884 23.38 21.10 -24.41
CA LYS A 884 22.21 21.05 -23.54
C LYS A 884 21.89 19.64 -23.06
N GLU A 885 22.09 18.62 -23.88
CA GLU A 885 21.74 17.24 -23.54
C GLU A 885 22.61 16.72 -22.40
N ALA A 886 23.94 16.92 -22.47
CA ALA A 886 24.84 16.56 -21.37
C ALA A 886 24.71 17.49 -20.15
N ALA A 887 24.16 18.69 -20.29
CA ALA A 887 23.81 19.56 -19.16
C ALA A 887 22.57 19.05 -18.43
N TRP A 888 21.49 18.73 -19.16
CA TRP A 888 20.26 18.19 -18.57
C TRP A 888 20.49 16.82 -17.93
N GLU A 889 21.30 15.94 -18.51
CA GLU A 889 21.66 14.65 -17.88
C GLU A 889 22.30 14.86 -16.50
N LYS A 890 23.31 15.74 -16.40
CA LYS A 890 24.00 16.06 -15.13
C LYS A 890 23.06 16.68 -14.09
N LEU A 891 22.14 17.54 -14.54
CA LEU A 891 21.12 18.14 -13.68
C LEU A 891 20.07 17.12 -13.21
N GLN A 892 19.67 16.19 -14.08
CA GLN A 892 18.74 15.08 -13.74
C GLN A 892 19.35 14.10 -12.73
N LEU A 893 20.66 13.89 -12.74
CA LEU A 893 21.34 13.11 -11.69
C LEU A 893 21.18 13.75 -10.31
N GLU A 894 20.94 15.08 -10.21
CA GLU A 894 20.68 15.82 -8.97
C GLU A 894 19.20 16.20 -8.75
N ASP A 895 18.28 15.80 -9.63
CA ASP A 895 16.83 16.02 -9.44
C ASP A 895 16.30 15.18 -8.27
N GLN A 896 15.62 15.83 -7.33
CA GLN A 896 15.11 15.17 -6.13
C GLN A 896 14.05 14.10 -6.43
N LEU A 897 13.20 14.26 -7.46
CA LEU A 897 12.18 13.27 -7.80
C LEU A 897 12.83 11.99 -8.36
N LEU A 898 13.78 12.14 -9.28
CA LEU A 898 14.58 11.02 -9.78
C LEU A 898 15.42 10.37 -8.67
N LYS A 899 16.03 11.16 -7.76
CA LYS A 899 16.73 10.60 -6.59
C LYS A 899 15.80 9.88 -5.61
N GLN A 900 14.53 10.24 -5.49
CA GLN A 900 13.56 9.43 -4.74
C GLN A 900 13.20 8.14 -5.48
N LYS A 901 12.98 8.18 -6.80
CA LYS A 901 12.76 6.95 -7.59
C LYS A 901 13.98 5.99 -7.60
N MET A 902 15.19 6.51 -7.40
CA MET A 902 16.42 5.70 -7.28
C MET A 902 16.65 5.17 -5.86
N ASN A 903 16.57 6.04 -4.84
CA ASN A 903 17.10 5.76 -3.50
C ASN A 903 16.02 5.54 -2.43
N ASN A 904 14.73 5.80 -2.73
CA ASN A 904 13.61 5.54 -1.84
C ASN A 904 12.71 4.45 -2.46
N PRO A 905 13.04 3.16 -2.27
CA PRO A 905 12.34 2.03 -2.89
C PRO A 905 10.91 1.80 -2.36
N LEU A 906 10.44 2.60 -1.40
CA LEU A 906 9.10 2.55 -0.82
C LEU A 906 8.26 3.78 -1.22
N PHE A 907 8.81 4.65 -2.08
CA PHE A 907 8.19 5.85 -2.63
C PHE A 907 7.03 5.53 -3.58
N LYS A 908 5.81 5.99 -3.27
CA LYS A 908 4.60 5.58 -4.01
C LYS A 908 4.60 5.95 -5.50
N LEU A 909 5.33 7.00 -5.90
CA LEU A 909 5.49 7.42 -7.30
C LEU A 909 6.48 6.55 -8.12
N LEU A 910 7.03 5.47 -7.53
CA LEU A 910 7.71 4.40 -8.29
C LEU A 910 6.78 3.67 -9.26
N GLN A 911 5.48 3.61 -8.95
CA GLN A 911 4.46 3.01 -9.82
C GLN A 911 4.13 3.86 -11.05
N PHE A 912 4.75 5.04 -11.20
CA PHE A 912 4.56 5.95 -12.31
C PHE A 912 5.87 6.17 -13.06
N GLU A 913 5.79 6.13 -14.38
CA GLU A 913 6.85 6.56 -15.28
C GLU A 913 6.83 8.09 -15.44
N GLU A 914 7.89 8.63 -16.04
CA GLU A 914 7.99 10.01 -16.51
C GLU A 914 8.77 9.98 -17.83
N ALA A 915 8.33 10.72 -18.84
CA ALA A 915 9.03 10.82 -20.12
C ALA A 915 10.36 11.60 -19.95
N LEU A 916 11.32 11.39 -20.85
CA LEU A 916 12.62 12.07 -20.74
C LEU A 916 12.44 13.59 -20.84
N ILE A 917 12.88 14.31 -19.81
CA ILE A 917 12.92 15.77 -19.81
C ILE A 917 14.05 16.24 -20.73
N GLN A 918 13.69 16.93 -21.81
CA GLN A 918 14.63 17.53 -22.78
C GLN A 918 14.36 19.03 -22.92
N PHE A 919 14.27 19.73 -21.78
CA PHE A 919 14.04 21.17 -21.72
C PHE A 919 14.65 21.77 -20.45
N ASP A 920 15.01 23.06 -20.52
CA ASP A 920 15.56 23.80 -19.37
C ASP A 920 14.55 23.88 -18.19
N PRO A 921 15.02 23.94 -16.92
CA PRO A 921 14.19 24.07 -15.73
C PRO A 921 13.03 25.06 -15.82
N THR A 922 11.87 24.70 -15.28
CA THR A 922 10.63 25.49 -15.40
C THR A 922 10.50 26.60 -14.37
N TYR A 923 11.24 26.51 -13.27
CA TYR A 923 11.19 27.37 -12.09
C TYR A 923 12.61 27.74 -11.62
N LYS A 924 12.86 28.85 -10.93
CA LYS A 924 12.01 30.04 -10.75
C LYS A 924 12.53 31.15 -11.67
N TYR A 925 11.65 31.80 -12.42
CA TYR A 925 11.95 32.97 -13.23
C TYR A 925 11.57 34.28 -12.52
N ASP A 926 12.18 35.39 -12.91
CA ASP A 926 11.63 36.72 -12.65
C ASP A 926 10.48 36.98 -13.67
N PRO A 927 9.23 37.20 -13.23
CA PRO A 927 8.08 37.38 -14.13
C PRO A 927 8.29 38.46 -15.19
N GLY A 928 7.82 38.19 -16.41
CA GLY A 928 8.01 39.00 -17.60
C GLY A 928 9.38 38.84 -18.27
N THR A 929 10.28 38.01 -17.74
CA THR A 929 11.66 37.86 -18.25
C THR A 929 12.08 36.39 -18.45
N ASP A 930 13.28 36.19 -19.00
CA ASP A 930 13.94 34.88 -19.12
C ASP A 930 15.06 34.67 -18.09
N PHE A 931 15.15 35.55 -17.09
CA PHE A 931 16.16 35.45 -16.03
C PHE A 931 15.66 34.57 -14.89
N TYR A 932 16.50 33.64 -14.43
CA TYR A 932 16.23 32.86 -13.23
C TYR A 932 16.42 33.72 -11.96
N ASP A 933 15.60 33.45 -10.94
CA ASP A 933 15.41 34.18 -9.67
C ASP A 933 16.61 35.05 -9.24
N ARG A 934 16.47 36.37 -9.44
CA ARG A 934 17.41 37.40 -8.97
C ARG A 934 16.95 38.08 -7.68
N SER A 935 15.87 37.62 -7.04
CA SER A 935 15.53 38.08 -5.69
C SER A 935 16.60 37.66 -4.68
N GLU A 936 16.62 38.29 -3.50
CA GLU A 936 17.56 37.97 -2.41
C GLU A 936 17.60 36.48 -2.06
N LYS A 937 16.48 35.77 -2.25
CA LYS A 937 16.35 34.32 -2.01
C LYS A 937 17.03 33.43 -3.07
N LYS A 938 17.51 34.02 -4.18
CA LYS A 938 18.39 33.43 -5.22
C LYS A 938 18.12 31.92 -5.46
N ARG A 939 16.87 31.52 -5.72
CA ARG A 939 16.54 30.08 -5.77
C ARG A 939 17.31 29.36 -6.88
N VAL A 940 17.70 28.11 -6.60
CA VAL A 940 18.29 27.20 -7.59
C VAL A 940 17.21 26.85 -8.63
N PRO A 941 17.51 26.90 -9.94
CA PRO A 941 16.61 26.43 -10.99
C PRO A 941 16.18 24.97 -10.78
N ALA A 942 14.92 24.64 -11.08
CA ALA A 942 14.33 23.32 -10.87
C ALA A 942 13.22 22.97 -11.87
N TRP A 943 13.05 21.66 -12.13
CA TRP A 943 11.85 21.11 -12.78
C TRP A 943 10.79 20.82 -11.72
N CYS A 944 10.11 21.88 -11.27
CA CYS A 944 9.01 21.79 -10.31
C CYS A 944 7.75 21.19 -10.96
N ASP A 945 7.42 21.66 -12.16
CA ASP A 945 6.28 21.23 -12.96
C ASP A 945 6.58 19.90 -13.67
N ARG A 946 5.71 18.90 -13.53
CA ARG A 946 5.93 17.54 -14.07
C ARG A 946 4.66 16.91 -14.67
N VAL A 947 4.83 15.89 -15.51
CA VAL A 947 3.79 14.94 -15.94
C VAL A 947 4.29 13.50 -15.84
N LEU A 948 3.64 12.72 -14.99
CA LEU A 948 3.89 11.31 -14.70
C LEU A 948 2.70 10.46 -15.15
N TYR A 949 2.93 9.19 -15.50
CA TYR A 949 1.87 8.28 -15.97
C TYR A 949 2.04 6.84 -15.46
N LYS A 950 0.93 6.12 -15.28
CA LYS A 950 0.83 4.70 -14.92
C LYS A 950 -0.19 4.04 -15.84
N GLY A 951 0.19 2.92 -16.46
CA GLY A 951 -0.67 2.09 -17.29
C GLY A 951 0.16 1.28 -18.28
N LYS A 952 -0.41 0.20 -18.84
CA LYS A 952 0.22 -0.58 -19.92
C LYS A 952 -0.22 -0.01 -21.27
N ASN A 953 0.62 -0.07 -22.30
CA ASN A 953 0.30 0.46 -23.64
C ASN A 953 0.03 1.98 -23.67
N ILE A 954 0.75 2.75 -22.85
CA ILE A 954 0.88 4.20 -22.99
C ILE A 954 2.16 4.49 -23.79
N GLN A 955 2.06 5.26 -24.88
CA GLN A 955 3.20 5.80 -25.60
C GLN A 955 3.27 7.31 -25.37
N ASN A 956 4.37 7.84 -24.85
CA ASN A 956 4.62 9.29 -24.90
C ASN A 956 4.98 9.70 -26.33
N LEU A 957 4.31 10.74 -26.83
CA LEU A 957 4.49 11.33 -28.16
C LEU A 957 5.38 12.58 -28.09
N TYR A 958 5.29 13.35 -27.00
CA TYR A 958 6.21 14.45 -26.67
C TYR A 958 6.12 14.82 -25.18
N TYR A 959 7.15 15.51 -24.67
CA TYR A 959 7.15 16.18 -23.38
C TYR A 959 8.01 17.45 -23.47
N ARG A 960 7.42 18.63 -23.24
CA ARG A 960 8.09 19.92 -23.47
C ARG A 960 7.58 21.06 -22.59
N ARG A 961 8.36 22.14 -22.59
CA ARG A 961 8.06 23.46 -22.02
C ARG A 961 7.52 24.44 -23.08
N HIS A 962 6.93 25.54 -22.63
CA HIS A 962 6.48 26.70 -23.44
C HIS A 962 6.94 28.01 -22.81
N GLU A 963 7.04 29.10 -23.59
CA GLU A 963 7.73 30.33 -23.17
C GLU A 963 6.81 31.50 -22.80
N ALA A 964 5.62 31.21 -22.24
CA ALA A 964 4.81 32.23 -21.57
C ALA A 964 5.53 32.72 -20.30
N LYS A 965 5.55 34.04 -20.07
CA LYS A 965 6.42 34.71 -19.08
C LYS A 965 5.65 35.45 -17.99
N ALA A 966 4.32 35.48 -18.05
CA ALA A 966 3.47 36.11 -17.02
C ALA A 966 3.67 35.55 -15.60
N SER A 967 4.16 34.31 -15.47
CA SER A 967 4.41 33.60 -14.22
C SER A 967 5.92 33.38 -14.00
N ASP A 968 6.32 33.14 -12.77
CA ASP A 968 7.66 32.67 -12.40
C ASP A 968 7.91 31.18 -12.76
N HIS A 969 6.85 30.45 -13.10
CA HIS A 969 6.88 29.13 -13.73
C HIS A 969 6.61 29.21 -15.25
N ARG A 970 7.29 28.36 -16.03
CA ARG A 970 7.01 28.12 -17.45
C ARG A 970 5.98 26.99 -17.65
N PRO A 971 4.96 27.15 -18.53
CA PRO A 971 4.01 26.08 -18.82
C PRO A 971 4.68 24.84 -19.41
N ILE A 972 4.10 23.66 -19.16
CA ILE A 972 4.52 22.39 -19.75
C ILE A 972 3.36 21.67 -20.44
N SER A 973 3.69 20.85 -21.43
CA SER A 973 2.75 19.94 -22.09
C SER A 973 3.37 18.58 -22.36
N ALA A 974 2.65 17.50 -22.10
CA ALA A 974 2.96 16.16 -22.56
C ALA A 974 1.85 15.62 -23.46
N GLY A 975 2.21 14.86 -24.48
CA GLY A 975 1.29 14.18 -25.38
C GLY A 975 1.45 12.67 -25.30
N PHE A 976 0.35 11.93 -25.35
CA PHE A 976 0.34 10.47 -25.28
C PHE A 976 -0.59 9.86 -26.33
N SER A 977 -0.25 8.67 -26.83
CA SER A 977 -1.24 7.72 -27.36
C SER A 977 -1.49 6.65 -26.31
N VAL A 978 -2.75 6.27 -26.13
CA VAL A 978 -3.21 5.32 -25.12
C VAL A 978 -4.12 4.30 -25.79
N ARG A 979 -3.79 3.02 -25.69
CA ARG A 979 -4.60 1.95 -26.28
C ARG A 979 -5.80 1.62 -25.38
N THR A 980 -6.95 2.26 -25.63
CA THR A 980 -8.23 1.98 -24.95
C THR A 980 -8.83 0.67 -25.46
N LYS A 981 -9.89 0.18 -24.79
CA LYS A 981 -10.56 -1.08 -25.13
C LYS A 981 -12.09 -0.95 -25.17
N VAL A 982 -12.71 -1.81 -25.96
CA VAL A 982 -14.16 -2.10 -25.95
C VAL A 982 -14.34 -3.60 -25.72
N THR A 983 -15.19 -3.97 -24.75
CA THR A 983 -15.39 -5.36 -24.29
C THR A 983 -16.60 -6.01 -24.96
N ASP A 984 -16.40 -7.13 -25.66
CA ASP A 984 -17.49 -8.03 -26.05
C ASP A 984 -17.84 -8.96 -24.89
N GLN A 985 -18.88 -8.60 -24.13
CA GLN A 985 -19.32 -9.36 -22.96
C GLN A 985 -19.63 -10.83 -23.30
N LYS A 986 -20.18 -11.13 -24.48
CA LYS A 986 -20.55 -12.51 -24.85
C LYS A 986 -19.31 -13.38 -25.06
N LYS A 987 -18.27 -12.83 -25.68
CA LYS A 987 -16.97 -13.53 -25.80
C LYS A 987 -16.32 -13.69 -24.42
N ARG A 988 -16.42 -12.67 -23.56
CA ARG A 988 -15.90 -12.72 -22.19
C ARG A 988 -16.59 -13.81 -21.36
N ASP A 989 -17.91 -13.93 -21.44
CA ASP A 989 -18.69 -14.94 -20.71
C ASP A 989 -18.31 -16.36 -21.14
N VAL A 990 -18.15 -16.59 -22.46
CA VAL A 990 -17.67 -17.86 -23.02
C VAL A 990 -16.24 -18.19 -22.56
N LEU A 991 -15.34 -17.21 -22.55
CA LEU A 991 -13.99 -17.38 -22.02
C LEU A 991 -14.02 -17.67 -20.51
N SER A 992 -14.87 -16.99 -19.74
CA SER A 992 -15.00 -17.17 -18.30
C SER A 992 -15.48 -18.58 -17.94
N ALA A 993 -16.41 -19.15 -18.71
CA ALA A 993 -16.85 -20.54 -18.55
C ALA A 993 -15.70 -21.54 -18.80
N LYS A 994 -14.92 -21.33 -19.86
CA LYS A 994 -13.72 -22.13 -20.16
C LYS A 994 -12.64 -22.00 -19.08
N VAL A 995 -12.44 -20.81 -18.52
CA VAL A 995 -11.49 -20.58 -17.41
C VAL A 995 -11.95 -21.28 -16.12
N GLU A 996 -13.25 -21.47 -15.90
CA GLU A 996 -13.76 -22.31 -14.80
C GLU A 996 -13.43 -23.80 -15.03
N GLU A 997 -13.57 -24.30 -16.26
CA GLU A 997 -13.15 -25.68 -16.61
C GLU A 997 -11.65 -25.88 -16.42
N GLU A 998 -10.81 -24.95 -16.92
CA GLU A 998 -9.35 -24.94 -16.73
C GLU A 998 -8.99 -24.86 -15.22
N TRP A 999 -9.75 -24.11 -14.40
CA TRP A 999 -9.58 -24.06 -12.95
C TRP A 999 -9.91 -25.37 -12.25
N ILE A 1000 -11.01 -26.03 -12.64
CA ILE A 1000 -11.43 -27.31 -12.06
C ILE A 1000 -10.38 -28.39 -12.31
N GLU A 1001 -9.81 -28.48 -13.52
CA GLU A 1001 -8.71 -29.41 -13.81
C GLU A 1001 -7.47 -29.13 -12.93
N TYR A 1002 -7.03 -27.88 -12.84
CA TYR A 1002 -5.89 -27.46 -12.01
C TYR A 1002 -6.12 -27.75 -10.52
N LYS A 1003 -7.29 -27.36 -9.99
CA LYS A 1003 -7.67 -27.56 -8.59
C LYS A 1003 -7.74 -29.05 -8.24
N THR A 1004 -8.24 -29.91 -9.13
CA THR A 1004 -8.25 -31.37 -8.91
C THR A 1004 -6.83 -31.94 -8.82
N GLN A 1005 -5.91 -31.55 -9.72
CA GLN A 1005 -4.52 -32.00 -9.66
C GLN A 1005 -3.83 -31.54 -8.36
N TYR A 1006 -4.08 -30.30 -7.92
CA TYR A 1006 -3.54 -29.76 -6.67
C TYR A 1006 -4.09 -30.50 -5.42
N ILE A 1007 -5.38 -30.83 -5.40
CA ILE A 1007 -5.99 -31.66 -4.35
C ILE A 1007 -5.34 -33.06 -4.32
N GLN A 1008 -5.15 -33.68 -5.48
CA GLN A 1008 -4.55 -35.01 -5.61
C GLN A 1008 -3.12 -35.06 -5.03
N ASP A 1009 -2.29 -34.10 -5.42
CA ASP A 1009 -0.91 -33.95 -4.94
C ASP A 1009 -0.83 -33.71 -3.41
N LYS A 1010 -1.77 -32.92 -2.86
CA LYS A 1010 -1.88 -32.71 -1.40
C LYS A 1010 -2.38 -33.94 -0.64
N LYS A 1011 -3.31 -34.71 -1.21
CA LYS A 1011 -3.75 -36.00 -0.66
C LYS A 1011 -2.60 -37.00 -0.57
N ALA A 1012 -1.75 -37.07 -1.60
CA ALA A 1012 -0.62 -38.00 -1.63
C ALA A 1012 0.41 -37.70 -0.52
N ARG A 1013 0.76 -36.43 -0.29
CA ARG A 1013 1.63 -36.04 0.84
C ARG A 1013 1.01 -36.42 2.19
N TYR A 1014 -0.28 -36.13 2.40
CA TYR A 1014 -0.97 -36.47 3.66
C TYR A 1014 -1.00 -37.97 3.97
N VAL A 1015 -1.06 -38.83 2.94
CA VAL A 1015 -0.94 -40.29 3.12
C VAL A 1015 0.51 -40.69 3.43
N ALA A 1016 1.50 -40.09 2.76
CA ALA A 1016 2.92 -40.34 3.01
C ALA A 1016 3.39 -39.86 4.41
N ASP A 1017 2.77 -38.82 4.98
CA ASP A 1017 3.07 -38.28 6.32
C ASP A 1017 2.80 -39.27 7.47
N TYR A 1018 2.18 -40.43 7.23
CA TYR A 1018 2.11 -41.52 8.20
C TYR A 1018 3.39 -42.38 8.26
N GLU A 1019 4.39 -42.08 7.42
CA GLU A 1019 5.72 -42.72 7.36
C GLU A 1019 5.72 -44.25 7.08
N ARG A 1020 4.58 -44.83 6.67
CA ARG A 1020 4.45 -46.26 6.30
C ARG A 1020 4.54 -46.55 4.80
N CYS A 1021 4.64 -45.53 3.95
CA CYS A 1021 4.79 -45.69 2.50
C CYS A 1021 5.60 -44.53 1.88
N SER A 1022 6.14 -44.73 0.67
CA SER A 1022 6.73 -43.62 -0.10
C SER A 1022 5.64 -42.73 -0.70
N LEU A 1023 5.96 -41.48 -1.07
CA LEU A 1023 5.02 -40.61 -1.79
C LEU A 1023 4.52 -41.27 -3.10
N THR A 1024 5.40 -41.98 -3.80
CA THR A 1024 5.08 -42.74 -5.03
C THR A 1024 4.09 -43.88 -4.76
N ASP A 1025 4.14 -44.50 -3.59
CA ASP A 1025 3.18 -45.54 -3.18
C ASP A 1025 1.88 -44.95 -2.65
N ALA A 1026 1.93 -43.82 -1.94
CA ALA A 1026 0.75 -43.05 -1.53
C ALA A 1026 -0.15 -42.67 -2.72
N PHE A 1027 0.46 -42.26 -3.85
CA PHE A 1027 -0.26 -42.07 -5.12
C PHE A 1027 -0.97 -43.35 -5.58
N LYS A 1028 -0.27 -44.49 -5.65
CA LYS A 1028 -0.87 -45.78 -6.03
C LYS A 1028 -2.00 -46.20 -5.09
N TYR A 1029 -1.84 -45.99 -3.78
CA TYR A 1029 -2.91 -46.30 -2.81
C TYR A 1029 -4.15 -45.44 -3.06
N LEU A 1030 -3.99 -44.14 -3.30
CA LEU A 1030 -5.10 -43.24 -3.61
C LEU A 1030 -5.77 -43.55 -4.95
N GLU A 1031 -5.03 -43.86 -6.01
CA GLU A 1031 -5.60 -44.32 -7.28
C GLU A 1031 -6.45 -45.59 -7.08
N ASN A 1032 -5.93 -46.56 -6.32
CA ASN A 1032 -6.62 -47.79 -5.92
C ASN A 1032 -7.73 -47.60 -4.85
N THR A 1033 -8.04 -46.36 -4.45
CA THR A 1033 -9.19 -46.00 -3.60
C THR A 1033 -10.07 -44.91 -4.21
N ASN A 1034 -9.91 -44.62 -5.51
CA ASN A 1034 -10.60 -43.51 -6.18
C ASN A 1034 -10.45 -42.17 -5.43
N TRP A 1035 -9.24 -41.92 -4.93
CA TRP A 1035 -8.82 -40.77 -4.13
C TRP A 1035 -9.53 -40.60 -2.77
N ASP A 1036 -10.10 -41.66 -2.20
CA ASP A 1036 -10.49 -41.69 -0.79
C ASP A 1036 -9.26 -41.82 0.11
N VAL A 1037 -9.00 -40.74 0.87
CA VAL A 1037 -7.89 -40.63 1.82
C VAL A 1037 -8.08 -41.52 3.04
N THR A 1038 -9.32 -41.74 3.48
CA THR A 1038 -9.66 -42.56 4.65
C THR A 1038 -9.31 -44.02 4.37
N GLU A 1039 -9.74 -44.53 3.21
CA GLU A 1039 -9.44 -45.90 2.79
C GLU A 1039 -7.96 -46.07 2.40
N ALA A 1040 -7.31 -45.04 1.83
CA ALA A 1040 -5.87 -45.08 1.54
C ALA A 1040 -5.03 -45.13 2.82
N VAL A 1041 -5.28 -44.23 3.78
CA VAL A 1041 -4.62 -44.25 5.11
C VAL A 1041 -4.87 -45.58 5.82
N ARG A 1042 -6.11 -46.10 5.77
CA ARG A 1042 -6.42 -47.42 6.36
C ARG A 1042 -5.56 -48.53 5.75
N LYS A 1043 -5.46 -48.61 4.42
CA LYS A 1043 -4.59 -49.59 3.70
C LYS A 1043 -3.09 -49.38 3.94
N VAL A 1044 -2.67 -48.20 4.38
CA VAL A 1044 -1.26 -47.85 4.70
C VAL A 1044 -0.91 -48.15 6.16
N LEU A 1045 -1.93 -48.34 7.02
CA LEU A 1045 -1.77 -48.65 8.45
C LEU A 1045 -2.13 -50.11 8.82
N THR A 1046 -2.71 -50.90 7.90
CA THR A 1046 -3.04 -52.33 8.07
C THR A 1046 -2.17 -53.23 7.19
#